data_AF-A0A812SUG0-F1
#
_entry.id   AF-A0A812SUG0-F1
#
_cell.length_a   1.000
_cell.length_b   1.000
_cell.length_c   1.000
_cell.angle_alpha   90.00
_cell.angle_beta   90.00
_cell.angle_gamma   90.00
#
_symmetry.space_group_name_H-M   'P 1'
#
loop_
_entity.id
_entity.type
_entity.pdbx_description
1 polymer ?
#
loop_
_entity_poly.entity_id
_entity_poly.type
_entity_poly.pdbx_seq_one_letter_code
_entity_poly.pdbx_strand_id
1 'polypeptide(L)'
;MSVFAYDYEKLQVMKAKTMYVMVEDLDLGQGPMKLLFLTNSQADSISSSSQTLQKMLQALEIPTPKLVINLLNSWGLRASLNLFPASKYNLRMNPGIFYDSPPFLRPNDELESMEKFDMFMSDVILPLAASTNAVILANAIPGDCALAGALARSYRLHRATWGSPPPFTILSLAGSTPRLYLNPDQGAYWRSLCRKSKSWTARDPFILETIQTHGYFRSKLGQCDCTHDIDPDTRYLFLVDSVKTNGEGFTTNPSQSLRTELVRFLASTLPSFVMKTGHAEKFANDEKTFQACLDQANAGVEVLLLDLRKRPEIGLTSEASLSRAQYIEAAWRSFENICDELRTHNLCDSLDACSVAYAHQFLFGSMEEGGPRSRMKRKERAIPLHEAIRLAREDRFNHRVSPETDTGAQLASDAQVMDIAQQLARRTYQDCFDLLPQLEQTDANRDYYFHKKAGQLTSCIRALLLNPKLRSVNIHNLDDARRTVNQMVQSDSLPKKNSLEGLLLLQQAWDEVDIANHLAWQYKVFCKFLYLTQLLLAWLVILASQVDKAWLDISFSDTVFILAILGGAAVSIEGIFTPKPKWQALRCGNLSLVSIIWRYRTRVGQFRLAPGVDPRQPELALCKLLNDWAEDLMSSADLKRSVWSKNFPAYVYRHQQCSGSLGSSQGSSALHERVAVDDHFSPVQPDLYIQFRMLERKSWYQQRIPTYSNHVFAFKLLILVCTVACSVLARFEQPVALVVVTASASAATTWAEFVGAGSKVERYTRAVRSITCLLNWWKNLSEVEKASTENISRLVLETEQIVGDEKLGGALGNLLTSRMNLDINPKP
;
A
#
# COMPACT_ATOMS: atom_id res chain seq x y z
N MET A 1 -15.85 51.92 -8.64
CA MET A 1 -15.76 50.53 -9.15
C MET A 1 -14.99 49.60 -8.21
N SER A 2 -13.87 50.01 -7.60
CA SER A 2 -13.13 49.17 -6.63
C SER A 2 -13.95 48.75 -5.39
N VAL A 3 -14.83 49.63 -4.89
CA VAL A 3 -15.70 49.33 -3.73
C VAL A 3 -16.73 48.24 -4.04
N PHE A 4 -17.29 48.23 -5.26
CA PHE A 4 -18.24 47.19 -5.72
C PHE A 4 -17.55 45.83 -5.92
N ALA A 5 -16.29 45.82 -6.37
CA ALA A 5 -15.52 44.58 -6.50
C ALA A 5 -15.22 43.95 -5.13
N TYR A 6 -14.90 44.77 -4.12
CA TYR A 6 -14.61 44.32 -2.76
C TYR A 6 -15.83 43.72 -2.04
N ASP A 7 -17.01 44.33 -2.16
CA ASP A 7 -18.24 43.80 -1.57
C ASP A 7 -18.74 42.54 -2.30
N TYR A 8 -18.53 42.45 -3.62
CA TYR A 8 -18.81 41.24 -4.39
C TYR A 8 -17.91 40.07 -3.98
N GLU A 9 -16.61 40.30 -3.78
CA GLU A 9 -15.68 39.25 -3.30
C GLU A 9 -16.07 38.71 -1.92
N LYS A 10 -16.45 39.58 -0.96
CA LYS A 10 -16.94 39.15 0.36
C LYS A 10 -18.20 38.28 0.26
N LEU A 11 -19.14 38.65 -0.61
CA LEU A 11 -20.36 37.88 -0.84
C LEU A 11 -20.06 36.52 -1.48
N GLN A 12 -19.06 36.45 -2.36
CA GLN A 12 -18.62 35.20 -3.00
C GLN A 12 -17.82 34.29 -2.06
N VAL A 13 -17.05 34.85 -1.11
CA VAL A 13 -16.42 34.09 -0.02
C VAL A 13 -17.47 33.50 0.93
N MET A 14 -18.60 34.20 1.18
CA MET A 14 -19.71 33.63 1.94
C MET A 14 -20.43 32.50 1.17
N LYS A 15 -20.60 32.62 -0.16
CA LYS A 15 -21.15 31.55 -1.01
C LYS A 15 -20.25 30.31 -1.07
N ALA A 16 -18.93 30.48 -0.98
CA ALA A 16 -17.98 29.37 -0.90
C ALA A 16 -18.21 28.48 0.33
N LYS A 17 -18.90 28.95 1.39
CA LYS A 17 -19.29 28.09 2.52
C LYS A 17 -20.43 27.11 2.17
N THR A 18 -21.18 27.37 1.10
CA THR A 18 -22.24 26.51 0.55
C THR A 18 -21.84 25.98 -0.84
N MET A 19 -20.82 25.09 -0.86
CA MET A 19 -20.14 24.58 -2.05
C MET A 19 -21.05 24.07 -3.18
N TYR A 20 -22.25 23.54 -2.86
CA TYR A 20 -23.22 23.05 -3.85
C TYR A 20 -23.76 24.12 -4.80
N VAL A 21 -23.74 25.40 -4.42
CA VAL A 21 -24.24 26.49 -5.26
C VAL A 21 -23.20 26.95 -6.30
N MET A 22 -21.93 26.56 -6.15
CA MET A 22 -20.83 26.99 -7.03
C MET A 22 -20.55 26.04 -8.21
N VAL A 23 -21.06 24.81 -8.16
CA VAL A 23 -20.91 23.84 -9.25
C VAL A 23 -22.02 24.08 -10.27
N GLU A 24 -21.64 24.31 -11.52
CA GLU A 24 -22.58 24.52 -12.63
C GLU A 24 -22.65 23.26 -13.51
N ASP A 25 -23.85 22.71 -13.69
CA ASP A 25 -24.10 21.66 -14.69
C ASP A 25 -24.35 22.32 -16.06
N LEU A 26 -23.48 22.03 -17.03
CA LEU A 26 -23.52 22.55 -18.39
C LEU A 26 -23.66 21.39 -19.39
N ASP A 27 -24.42 21.61 -20.47
CA ASP A 27 -24.46 20.70 -21.61
C ASP A 27 -24.30 21.50 -22.91
N LEU A 28 -23.25 21.20 -23.67
CA LEU A 28 -22.90 21.82 -24.97
C LEU A 28 -23.18 20.91 -26.16
N GLY A 29 -23.95 19.82 -25.97
CA GLY A 29 -24.24 18.82 -27.01
C GLY A 29 -23.21 17.69 -27.07
N GLN A 30 -22.20 17.73 -26.19
CA GLN A 30 -21.21 16.65 -26.04
C GLN A 30 -21.44 15.79 -24.79
N GLY A 31 -22.50 16.06 -24.03
CA GLY A 31 -22.84 15.38 -22.78
C GLY A 31 -22.76 16.32 -21.57
N PRO A 32 -23.28 15.88 -20.40
CA PRO A 32 -23.27 16.68 -19.19
C PRO A 32 -21.85 16.93 -18.69
N MET A 33 -21.55 18.17 -18.32
CA MET A 33 -20.28 18.62 -17.78
C MET A 33 -20.52 19.42 -16.50
N LYS A 34 -19.72 19.18 -15.46
CA LYS A 34 -19.68 19.98 -14.24
C LYS A 34 -18.53 20.99 -14.33
N LEU A 35 -18.86 22.27 -14.19
CA LEU A 35 -17.90 23.37 -14.14
C LEU A 35 -17.83 23.96 -12.73
N LEU A 36 -16.60 24.12 -12.22
CA LEU A 36 -16.31 24.92 -11.05
C LEU A 36 -15.38 26.08 -11.46
N PHE A 37 -15.93 27.29 -11.48
CA PHE A 37 -15.19 28.52 -11.78
C PHE A 37 -14.96 29.31 -10.49
N LEU A 38 -13.70 29.56 -10.14
CA LEU A 38 -13.28 30.16 -8.88
C LEU A 38 -12.51 31.47 -9.10
N THR A 39 -12.68 32.43 -8.18
CA THR A 39 -11.75 33.54 -8.02
C THR A 39 -10.50 33.08 -7.26
N ASN A 40 -9.39 33.80 -7.39
CA ASN A 40 -8.17 33.54 -6.58
C ASN A 40 -8.45 33.50 -5.06
N SER A 41 -9.28 34.41 -4.54
CA SER A 41 -9.67 34.43 -3.12
C SER A 41 -10.48 33.21 -2.69
N GLN A 42 -11.33 32.67 -3.56
CA GLN A 42 -12.06 31.43 -3.31
C GLN A 42 -11.13 30.21 -3.34
N ALA A 43 -10.21 30.16 -4.31
CA ALA A 43 -9.22 29.08 -4.40
C ALA A 43 -8.37 28.98 -3.13
N ASP A 44 -7.86 30.11 -2.62
CA ASP A 44 -7.08 30.16 -1.38
C ASP A 44 -7.91 29.76 -0.14
N SER A 45 -9.18 30.17 -0.08
CA SER A 45 -10.07 29.78 1.02
C SER A 45 -10.38 28.28 1.03
N ILE A 46 -10.47 27.64 -0.15
CA ILE A 46 -10.72 26.21 -0.29
C ILE A 46 -9.46 25.41 0.04
N SER A 47 -8.30 25.86 -0.44
CA SER A 47 -7.01 25.19 -0.17
C SER A 47 -6.60 25.24 1.30
N SER A 48 -7.13 26.19 2.07
CA SER A 48 -6.80 26.36 3.51
C SER A 48 -7.36 25.28 4.44
N SER A 49 -8.31 24.45 4.00
CA SER A 49 -8.93 23.43 4.87
C SER A 49 -9.30 22.13 4.12
N SER A 50 -8.84 21.00 4.65
CA SER A 50 -9.16 19.66 4.16
C SER A 50 -10.67 19.35 4.18
N GLN A 51 -11.41 19.88 5.17
CA GLN A 51 -12.87 19.72 5.24
C GLN A 51 -13.59 20.43 4.10
N THR A 52 -13.09 21.61 3.68
CA THR A 52 -13.65 22.35 2.55
C THR A 52 -13.36 21.64 1.23
N LEU A 53 -12.15 21.07 1.07
CA LEU A 53 -11.81 20.22 -0.07
C LEU A 53 -12.71 18.97 -0.16
N GLN A 54 -13.01 18.33 0.98
CA GLN A 54 -13.94 17.19 1.00
C GLN A 54 -15.35 17.59 0.56
N LYS A 55 -15.87 18.72 1.06
CA LYS A 55 -17.17 19.27 0.65
C LYS A 55 -17.20 19.63 -0.83
N MET A 56 -16.08 20.13 -1.37
CA MET A 56 -15.93 20.41 -2.81
C MET A 56 -16.12 19.14 -3.64
N LEU A 57 -15.40 18.07 -3.29
CA LEU A 57 -15.45 16.80 -4.01
C LEU A 57 -16.84 16.14 -3.91
N GLN A 58 -17.50 16.27 -2.75
CA GLN A 58 -18.89 15.83 -2.57
C GLN A 58 -19.88 16.62 -3.45
N ALA A 59 -19.71 17.94 -3.53
CA ALA A 59 -20.56 18.81 -4.36
C ALA A 59 -20.43 18.51 -5.86
N LEU A 60 -19.30 17.96 -6.29
CA LEU A 60 -19.08 17.51 -7.67
C LEU A 60 -19.64 16.12 -7.95
N GLU A 61 -20.18 15.43 -6.94
CA GLU A 61 -20.76 14.09 -7.08
C GLU A 61 -19.77 13.10 -7.70
N ILE A 62 -18.47 13.24 -7.40
CA ILE A 62 -17.44 12.33 -7.93
C ILE A 62 -17.65 10.95 -7.31
N PRO A 63 -17.77 9.87 -8.12
CA PRO A 63 -17.85 8.50 -7.62
C PRO A 63 -16.68 8.18 -6.70
N THR A 64 -16.90 7.35 -5.67
CA THR A 64 -15.86 7.00 -4.69
C THR A 64 -14.65 6.34 -5.38
N PRO A 65 -13.50 7.04 -5.47
CA PRO A 65 -12.38 6.52 -6.24
C PRO A 65 -11.52 5.59 -5.40
N LYS A 66 -10.89 4.59 -6.04
CA LYS A 66 -9.94 3.69 -5.36
C LYS A 66 -8.47 4.02 -5.66
N LEU A 67 -8.21 4.89 -6.64
CA LEU A 67 -6.87 5.25 -7.11
C LEU A 67 -6.85 6.69 -7.63
N VAL A 68 -5.74 7.40 -7.44
CA VAL A 68 -5.53 8.76 -7.94
C VAL A 68 -4.32 8.77 -8.88
N ILE A 69 -4.52 9.25 -10.11
CA ILE A 69 -3.48 9.35 -11.15
C ILE A 69 -3.26 10.82 -11.45
N ASN A 70 -2.11 11.37 -11.09
CA ASN A 70 -1.80 12.78 -11.34
C ASN A 70 -0.88 12.95 -12.56
N LEU A 71 -1.36 13.66 -13.58
CA LEU A 71 -0.58 13.99 -14.77
C LEU A 71 0.01 15.40 -14.59
N LEU A 72 1.33 15.48 -14.37
CA LEU A 72 2.03 16.76 -14.26
C LEU A 72 2.23 17.41 -15.62
N ASN A 73 2.28 18.74 -15.62
CA ASN A 73 2.45 19.49 -16.85
C ASN A 73 3.78 19.12 -17.54
N SER A 74 3.67 18.65 -18.79
CA SER A 74 4.76 18.04 -19.56
C SER A 74 4.83 18.71 -20.93
N TRP A 75 5.84 19.53 -21.16
CA TRP A 75 5.97 20.36 -22.37
C TRP A 75 6.98 19.78 -23.37
N GLY A 76 7.23 20.42 -24.51
CA GLY A 76 8.40 20.12 -25.38
C GLY A 76 8.18 19.22 -26.60
N LEU A 77 6.95 18.74 -26.85
CA LEU A 77 6.58 18.03 -28.09
C LEU A 77 5.88 18.99 -29.08
N ARG A 78 5.81 18.64 -30.38
CA ARG A 78 5.37 19.57 -31.45
C ARG A 78 4.07 20.32 -31.15
N ALA A 79 3.03 19.63 -30.65
CA ALA A 79 1.75 20.25 -30.30
C ALA A 79 1.90 21.45 -29.34
N SER A 80 2.91 21.39 -28.48
CA SER A 80 3.19 22.36 -27.45
C SER A 80 4.18 23.45 -27.90
N LEU A 81 4.98 23.15 -28.93
CA LEU A 81 5.91 24.06 -29.61
C LEU A 81 5.25 24.94 -30.67
N ASN A 82 3.97 24.69 -30.96
CA ASN A 82 3.17 25.46 -31.93
C ASN A 82 2.10 26.33 -31.26
N LEU A 83 2.13 26.43 -29.93
CA LEU A 83 1.15 27.19 -29.16
C LEU A 83 1.37 28.71 -29.22
N PHE A 84 2.62 29.14 -29.41
CA PHE A 84 3.00 30.55 -29.48
C PHE A 84 3.61 30.89 -30.84
N PRO A 85 3.72 32.19 -31.19
CA PRO A 85 4.45 32.60 -32.39
C PRO A 85 5.95 32.29 -32.27
N ALA A 86 6.61 32.07 -33.41
CA ALA A 86 8.04 31.74 -33.47
C ALA A 86 8.95 32.71 -32.69
N SER A 87 8.57 33.99 -32.60
CA SER A 87 9.31 35.04 -31.88
C SER A 87 9.39 34.84 -30.35
N LYS A 88 8.64 33.88 -29.79
CA LYS A 88 8.62 33.57 -28.35
C LYS A 88 9.49 32.37 -27.97
N TYR A 89 10.07 31.69 -28.96
CA TYR A 89 10.90 30.51 -28.78
C TYR A 89 12.39 30.87 -28.83
N ASN A 90 13.22 30.03 -28.20
CA ASN A 90 14.66 30.19 -28.06
C ASN A 90 15.09 31.59 -27.55
N LEU A 91 14.45 32.02 -26.47
CA LEU A 91 14.73 33.29 -25.79
C LEU A 91 15.40 33.04 -24.44
N ARG A 92 15.87 34.12 -23.79
CA ARG A 92 16.44 34.07 -22.44
C ARG A 92 15.62 33.22 -21.44
N MET A 93 14.29 33.31 -21.52
CA MET A 93 13.37 32.63 -20.60
C MET A 93 13.12 31.15 -20.95
N ASN A 94 13.35 30.73 -22.20
CA ASN A 94 13.11 29.38 -22.72
C ASN A 94 14.21 29.00 -23.73
N PRO A 95 15.47 28.90 -23.29
CA PRO A 95 16.59 28.63 -24.18
C PRO A 95 16.53 27.17 -24.66
N GLY A 96 16.86 26.93 -25.94
CA GLY A 96 16.91 25.58 -26.50
C GLY A 96 15.55 24.97 -26.89
N ILE A 97 14.46 25.73 -26.77
CA ILE A 97 13.14 25.33 -27.27
C ILE A 97 12.88 26.06 -28.57
N PHE A 98 12.65 25.32 -29.65
CA PHE A 98 12.46 25.89 -30.99
C PHE A 98 11.01 25.74 -31.46
N TYR A 99 10.54 26.71 -32.24
CA TYR A 99 9.21 26.68 -32.84
C TYR A 99 9.10 25.52 -33.85
N ASP A 100 8.02 24.73 -33.76
CA ASP A 100 7.71 23.56 -34.61
C ASP A 100 8.83 22.51 -34.74
N SER A 101 9.85 22.59 -33.88
CA SER A 101 11.09 21.81 -34.01
C SER A 101 11.38 21.08 -32.70
N PRO A 102 10.70 19.93 -32.47
CA PRO A 102 10.94 19.10 -31.30
C PRO A 102 12.31 18.41 -31.42
N PRO A 103 12.94 18.04 -30.28
CA PRO A 103 14.31 17.55 -30.28
C PRO A 103 14.39 16.07 -30.66
N PHE A 104 14.03 15.76 -31.90
CA PHE A 104 14.18 14.46 -32.57
C PHE A 104 15.01 14.66 -33.85
N LEU A 105 15.85 13.69 -34.19
CA LEU A 105 16.71 13.77 -35.37
C LEU A 105 15.89 13.68 -36.66
N ARG A 106 14.86 12.82 -36.69
CA ARG A 106 13.95 12.69 -37.83
C ARG A 106 12.51 12.99 -37.41
N PRO A 107 11.70 13.65 -38.27
CA PRO A 107 10.28 13.90 -37.98
C PRO A 107 9.47 12.64 -37.71
N ASN A 108 9.82 11.51 -38.34
CA ASN A 108 9.14 10.23 -38.13
C ASN A 108 9.39 9.64 -36.73
N ASP A 109 10.54 9.95 -36.10
CA ASP A 109 10.87 9.41 -34.79
C ASP A 109 9.95 9.99 -33.69
N GLU A 110 9.54 11.25 -33.85
CA GLU A 110 8.53 11.86 -32.97
C GLU A 110 7.18 11.16 -33.14
N LEU A 111 6.75 10.90 -34.39
CA LEU A 111 5.48 10.22 -34.66
C LEU A 111 5.45 8.80 -34.07
N GLU A 112 6.53 8.02 -34.24
CA GLU A 112 6.67 6.69 -33.63
C GLU A 112 6.60 6.78 -32.09
N SER A 113 7.30 7.75 -31.50
CA SER A 113 7.27 7.98 -30.05
C SER A 113 5.88 8.38 -29.55
N MET A 114 5.16 9.20 -30.32
CA MET A 114 3.79 9.61 -30.01
C MET A 114 2.80 8.46 -30.13
N GLU A 115 2.93 7.59 -31.13
CA GLU A 115 2.13 6.38 -31.28
C GLU A 115 2.32 5.45 -30.06
N LYS A 116 3.58 5.19 -29.67
CA LYS A 116 3.88 4.39 -28.47
C LYS A 116 3.36 5.02 -27.19
N PHE A 117 3.40 6.34 -27.10
CA PHE A 117 2.88 7.08 -25.96
C PHE A 117 1.35 6.98 -25.86
N ASP A 118 0.64 7.04 -26.99
CA ASP A 118 -0.80 6.81 -27.05
C ASP A 118 -1.14 5.35 -26.74
N MET A 119 -0.36 4.38 -27.22
CA MET A 119 -0.49 2.96 -26.81
C MET A 119 -0.31 2.78 -25.30
N PHE A 120 0.66 3.45 -24.67
CA PHE A 120 0.84 3.40 -23.22
C PHE A 120 -0.41 3.91 -22.47
N MET A 121 -1.01 5.01 -22.93
CA MET A 121 -2.25 5.53 -22.33
C MET A 121 -3.42 4.55 -22.53
N SER A 122 -3.56 4.00 -23.74
CA SER A 122 -4.60 3.04 -24.12
C SER A 122 -4.52 1.71 -23.37
N ASP A 123 -3.33 1.14 -23.26
CA ASP A 123 -3.14 -0.26 -22.88
C ASP A 123 -2.76 -0.42 -21.39
N VAL A 124 -2.21 0.64 -20.78
CA VAL A 124 -1.76 0.62 -19.38
C VAL A 124 -2.64 1.51 -18.50
N ILE A 125 -2.77 2.80 -18.84
CA ILE A 125 -3.38 3.79 -17.94
C ILE A 125 -4.90 3.73 -17.93
N LEU A 126 -5.57 3.74 -19.09
CA LEU A 126 -7.03 3.73 -19.15
C LEU A 126 -7.66 2.43 -18.61
N PRO A 127 -7.14 1.22 -18.90
CA PRO A 127 -7.68 -0.02 -18.34
C PRO A 127 -7.48 -0.09 -16.83
N LEU A 128 -6.35 0.41 -16.33
CA LEU A 128 -6.09 0.55 -14.89
C LEU A 128 -7.14 1.48 -14.26
N ALA A 129 -7.32 2.68 -14.82
CA ALA A 129 -8.29 3.66 -14.34
C ALA A 129 -9.72 3.10 -14.29
N ALA A 130 -10.13 2.38 -15.34
CA ALA A 130 -11.43 1.72 -15.42
C ALA A 130 -11.60 0.60 -14.37
N SER A 131 -10.57 -0.20 -14.13
CA SER A 131 -10.63 -1.28 -13.13
C SER A 131 -10.72 -0.76 -11.68
N THR A 132 -10.22 0.44 -11.42
CA THR A 132 -10.11 1.02 -10.07
C THR A 132 -11.10 2.14 -9.79
N ASN A 133 -11.96 2.51 -10.74
CA ASN A 133 -12.73 3.76 -10.66
C ASN A 133 -11.83 4.96 -10.29
N ALA A 134 -10.71 5.12 -11.01
CA ALA A 134 -9.70 6.12 -10.65
C ALA A 134 -10.20 7.56 -10.88
N VAL A 135 -9.63 8.50 -10.13
CA VAL A 135 -9.64 9.92 -10.48
C VAL A 135 -8.32 10.27 -11.16
N ILE A 136 -8.39 10.75 -12.40
CA ILE A 136 -7.25 11.24 -13.18
C ILE A 136 -7.24 12.76 -13.12
N LEU A 137 -6.17 13.34 -12.58
CA LEU A 137 -5.95 14.78 -12.56
C LEU A 137 -5.14 15.18 -13.79
N ALA A 138 -5.74 15.93 -14.70
CA ALA A 138 -5.13 16.34 -15.97
C ALA A 138 -5.17 17.86 -16.15
N ASN A 139 -4.32 18.37 -17.05
CA ASN A 139 -4.43 19.77 -17.51
C ASN A 139 -5.61 19.87 -18.47
N ALA A 140 -6.47 20.89 -18.30
CA ALA A 140 -7.65 21.09 -19.15
C ALA A 140 -7.33 21.49 -20.59
N ILE A 141 -6.08 21.89 -20.86
CA ILE A 141 -5.61 22.31 -22.19
C ILE A 141 -4.67 21.23 -22.74
N PRO A 142 -5.14 20.39 -23.69
CA PRO A 142 -4.34 19.28 -24.25
C PRO A 142 -3.02 19.70 -24.88
N GLY A 143 -2.98 20.90 -25.49
CA GLY A 143 -1.77 21.41 -26.15
C GLY A 143 -0.65 21.80 -25.18
N ASP A 144 -0.98 22.26 -23.96
CA ASP A 144 0.00 22.72 -22.97
C ASP A 144 0.67 21.55 -22.24
N CYS A 145 0.02 20.37 -22.21
CA CYS A 145 0.53 19.16 -21.56
C CYS A 145 0.45 17.92 -22.46
N ALA A 146 1.61 17.37 -22.83
CA ALA A 146 1.73 16.14 -23.63
C ALA A 146 0.96 14.95 -23.05
N LEU A 147 1.01 14.75 -21.71
CA LEU A 147 0.28 13.69 -21.03
C LEU A 147 -1.25 13.87 -21.16
N ALA A 148 -1.74 15.11 -20.98
CA ALA A 148 -3.17 15.40 -21.15
C ALA A 148 -3.61 15.24 -22.61
N GLY A 149 -2.77 15.65 -23.57
CA GLY A 149 -3.01 15.43 -24.99
C GLY A 149 -3.09 13.95 -25.39
N ALA A 150 -2.17 13.13 -24.89
CA ALA A 150 -2.20 11.68 -25.13
C ALA A 150 -3.41 11.00 -24.47
N LEU A 151 -3.76 11.42 -23.24
CA LEU A 151 -4.98 10.97 -22.56
C LEU A 151 -6.23 11.31 -23.39
N ALA A 152 -6.36 12.55 -23.86
CA ALA A 152 -7.50 13.00 -24.65
C ALA A 152 -7.65 12.21 -25.95
N ARG A 153 -6.56 12.02 -26.72
CA ARG A 153 -6.57 11.21 -27.94
C ARG A 153 -6.97 9.76 -27.68
N SER A 154 -6.35 9.14 -26.68
CA SER A 154 -6.59 7.74 -26.32
C SER A 154 -8.00 7.52 -25.79
N TYR A 155 -8.51 8.46 -24.99
CA TYR A 155 -9.88 8.44 -24.48
C TYR A 155 -10.90 8.59 -25.62
N ARG A 156 -10.70 9.53 -26.56
CA ARG A 156 -11.59 9.67 -27.74
C ARG A 156 -11.70 8.40 -28.56
N LEU A 157 -10.60 7.65 -28.69
CA LEU A 157 -10.59 6.37 -29.39
C LEU A 157 -11.40 5.29 -28.67
N HIS A 158 -11.36 5.26 -27.33
CA HIS A 158 -11.96 4.20 -26.51
C HIS A 158 -13.29 4.56 -25.84
N ARG A 159 -13.75 5.81 -25.95
CA ARG A 159 -14.97 6.28 -25.26
C ARG A 159 -16.22 5.45 -25.60
N ALA A 160 -16.30 4.91 -26.82
CA ALA A 160 -17.40 4.05 -27.24
C ALA A 160 -17.46 2.73 -26.46
N THR A 161 -16.32 2.25 -25.96
CA THR A 161 -16.20 0.98 -25.22
C THR A 161 -16.78 1.06 -23.81
N TRP A 162 -16.77 2.25 -23.19
CA TRP A 162 -17.12 2.42 -21.77
C TRP A 162 -18.49 3.03 -21.49
N GLY A 163 -19.24 3.42 -22.53
CA GLY A 163 -20.53 4.09 -22.38
C GLY A 163 -20.41 5.51 -21.82
N SER A 164 -21.55 6.09 -21.44
CA SER A 164 -21.63 7.43 -20.83
C SER A 164 -22.45 7.35 -19.54
N PRO A 165 -21.85 7.52 -18.35
CA PRO A 165 -20.46 7.93 -18.06
C PRO A 165 -19.43 6.77 -18.08
N PRO A 166 -18.14 7.05 -18.32
CA PRO A 166 -17.06 6.06 -18.19
C PRO A 166 -16.87 5.61 -16.72
N PRO A 167 -16.29 4.43 -16.46
CA PRO A 167 -16.08 3.88 -15.12
C PRO A 167 -14.91 4.53 -14.36
N PHE A 168 -14.50 5.75 -14.71
CA PHE A 168 -13.46 6.53 -14.06
C PHE A 168 -13.72 8.03 -14.31
N THR A 169 -13.09 8.90 -13.51
CA THR A 169 -13.32 10.36 -13.58
C THR A 169 -12.06 11.09 -14.04
N ILE A 170 -12.17 11.93 -15.08
CA ILE A 170 -11.11 12.85 -15.50
C ILE A 170 -11.43 14.25 -14.95
N LEU A 171 -10.60 14.71 -14.01
CA LEU A 171 -10.65 16.05 -13.44
C LEU A 171 -9.68 16.96 -14.20
N SER A 172 -10.23 17.87 -15.00
CA SER A 172 -9.45 18.80 -15.81
C SER A 172 -9.28 20.13 -15.11
N LEU A 173 -8.04 20.49 -14.82
CA LEU A 173 -7.66 21.72 -14.09
C LEU A 173 -6.96 22.68 -15.05
N ALA A 174 -7.40 23.94 -15.11
CA ALA A 174 -6.67 25.00 -15.81
C ALA A 174 -6.21 26.08 -14.82
N GLY A 175 -4.89 26.22 -14.66
CA GLY A 175 -4.28 27.19 -13.74
C GLY A 175 -4.14 28.60 -14.31
N SER A 176 -4.47 28.83 -15.59
CA SER A 176 -4.39 30.17 -16.19
C SER A 176 -5.45 30.44 -17.24
N THR A 177 -6.64 30.77 -16.76
CA THR A 177 -7.79 31.21 -17.59
C THR A 177 -7.44 32.35 -18.57
N PRO A 178 -6.63 33.37 -18.21
CA PRO A 178 -6.31 34.46 -19.14
C PRO A 178 -5.62 34.03 -20.44
N ARG A 179 -4.94 32.86 -20.46
CA ARG A 179 -4.33 32.32 -21.69
C ARG A 179 -5.37 32.04 -22.78
N LEU A 180 -6.57 31.63 -22.40
CA LEU A 180 -7.64 31.30 -23.35
C LEU A 180 -8.08 32.53 -24.16
N TYR A 181 -8.04 33.72 -23.55
CA TYR A 181 -8.43 34.99 -24.18
C TYR A 181 -7.47 35.45 -25.27
N LEU A 182 -6.26 34.90 -25.32
CA LEU A 182 -5.28 35.15 -26.38
C LEU A 182 -5.54 34.31 -27.64
N ASN A 183 -6.53 33.42 -27.63
CA ASN A 183 -6.89 32.63 -28.79
C ASN A 183 -7.71 33.45 -29.79
N PRO A 184 -7.21 33.72 -31.01
CA PRO A 184 -7.95 34.52 -31.99
C PRO A 184 -9.18 33.81 -32.57
N ASP A 185 -9.29 32.49 -32.44
CA ASP A 185 -10.36 31.70 -33.03
C ASP A 185 -11.72 31.95 -32.36
N GLN A 186 -12.63 32.63 -33.06
CA GLN A 186 -13.98 32.91 -32.58
C GLN A 186 -14.82 31.65 -32.33
N GLY A 187 -14.45 30.51 -32.93
CA GLY A 187 -15.08 29.21 -32.76
C GLY A 187 -14.56 28.38 -31.58
N ALA A 188 -13.55 28.86 -30.85
CA ALA A 188 -12.92 28.12 -29.75
C ALA A 188 -13.94 27.66 -28.68
N TYR A 189 -13.78 26.43 -28.19
CA TYR A 189 -14.72 25.78 -27.27
C TYR A 189 -14.89 26.55 -25.96
N TRP A 190 -13.80 27.09 -25.42
CA TRP A 190 -13.83 27.89 -24.19
C TRP A 190 -14.79 29.11 -24.27
N ARG A 191 -14.98 29.72 -25.45
CA ARG A 191 -15.89 30.86 -25.63
C ARG A 191 -17.34 30.44 -25.48
N SER A 192 -17.67 29.26 -26.01
CA SER A 192 -19.00 28.67 -25.87
C SER A 192 -19.29 28.28 -24.42
N LEU A 193 -18.28 27.79 -23.70
CA LEU A 193 -18.34 27.53 -22.27
C LEU A 193 -18.56 28.80 -21.46
N CYS A 194 -17.77 29.84 -21.71
CA CYS A 194 -17.90 31.12 -21.02
C CYS A 194 -19.33 31.66 -21.12
N ARG A 195 -19.89 31.72 -22.34
CA ARG A 195 -21.27 32.21 -22.59
C ARG A 195 -22.37 31.41 -21.88
N LYS A 196 -22.17 30.10 -21.65
CA LYS A 196 -23.14 29.27 -20.94
C LYS A 196 -22.98 29.33 -19.42
N SER A 197 -21.75 29.55 -18.94
CA SER A 197 -21.49 29.63 -17.51
C SER A 197 -21.90 30.97 -16.93
N LYS A 198 -22.68 30.92 -15.84
CA LYS A 198 -23.15 32.13 -15.14
C LYS A 198 -22.01 32.83 -14.43
N SER A 199 -21.19 32.07 -13.71
CA SER A 199 -20.08 32.60 -12.90
C SER A 199 -18.95 33.12 -13.77
N TRP A 200 -18.62 32.41 -14.86
CA TRP A 200 -17.59 32.87 -15.79
C TRP A 200 -18.06 34.11 -16.57
N THR A 201 -19.27 34.09 -17.15
CA THR A 201 -19.83 35.26 -17.85
C THR A 201 -19.85 36.51 -16.96
N ALA A 202 -20.16 36.36 -15.66
CA ALA A 202 -20.17 37.50 -14.73
C ALA A 202 -18.77 38.10 -14.50
N ARG A 203 -17.70 37.32 -14.61
CA ARG A 203 -16.30 37.75 -14.42
C ARG A 203 -15.59 38.13 -15.72
N ASP A 204 -16.14 37.71 -16.86
CA ASP A 204 -15.57 37.91 -18.20
C ASP A 204 -15.18 39.37 -18.51
N PRO A 205 -16.02 40.40 -18.27
CA PRO A 205 -15.65 41.79 -18.58
C PRO A 205 -14.45 42.28 -17.77
N PHE A 206 -14.36 41.85 -16.50
CA PHE A 206 -13.29 42.25 -15.60
C PHE A 206 -11.95 41.61 -16.01
N ILE A 207 -11.97 40.35 -16.45
CA ILE A 207 -10.78 39.67 -16.98
C ILE A 207 -10.29 40.38 -18.25
N LEU A 208 -11.20 40.70 -19.17
CA LEU A 208 -10.90 41.41 -20.41
C LEU A 208 -10.30 42.81 -20.16
N GLU A 209 -10.91 43.60 -19.26
CA GLU A 209 -10.40 44.92 -18.86
C GLU A 209 -8.99 44.82 -18.26
N THR A 210 -8.75 43.81 -17.42
CA THR A 210 -7.44 43.57 -16.80
C THR A 210 -6.38 43.22 -17.87
N ILE A 211 -6.73 42.39 -18.86
CA ILE A 211 -5.85 42.07 -20.00
C ILE A 211 -5.53 43.33 -20.81
N GLN A 212 -6.53 44.18 -21.09
CA GLN A 212 -6.33 45.42 -21.86
C GLN A 212 -5.45 46.43 -21.13
N THR A 213 -5.66 46.58 -19.82
CA THR A 213 -5.00 47.59 -18.98
C THR A 213 -3.57 47.20 -18.62
N HIS A 214 -3.37 45.98 -18.12
CA HIS A 214 -2.08 45.54 -17.59
C HIS A 214 -1.30 44.66 -18.56
N GLY A 215 -1.96 44.08 -19.56
CA GLY A 215 -1.38 43.06 -20.41
C GLY A 215 -1.22 41.73 -19.68
N TYR A 216 -1.37 40.62 -20.40
CA TYR A 216 -1.05 39.29 -19.88
C TYR A 216 0.35 38.81 -20.36
N PHE A 217 0.67 39.07 -21.64
CA PHE A 217 1.98 38.82 -22.27
C PHE A 217 2.46 40.04 -23.08
N ARG A 218 2.51 41.25 -22.50
CA ARG A 218 3.18 42.38 -23.18
C ARG A 218 4.69 42.11 -23.23
N SER A 219 5.19 41.51 -24.32
CA SER A 219 6.57 41.76 -24.72
C SER A 219 6.60 43.02 -25.57
N LYS A 220 7.78 43.64 -25.69
CA LYS A 220 8.04 44.79 -26.56
C LYS A 220 7.74 44.56 -28.06
N LEU A 221 7.18 43.40 -28.45
CA LEU A 221 7.00 42.91 -29.83
C LEU A 221 5.52 42.76 -30.27
N GLY A 222 4.53 43.19 -29.48
CA GLY A 222 3.11 43.18 -29.88
C GLY A 222 2.24 42.08 -29.24
N GLN A 223 0.98 41.99 -29.70
CA GLN A 223 -0.04 41.03 -29.22
C GLN A 223 0.36 39.60 -29.58
N CYS A 224 0.20 38.68 -28.63
CA CYS A 224 0.65 37.29 -28.76
C CYS A 224 -0.58 36.41 -29.01
N ASP A 225 -0.81 36.03 -30.27
CA ASP A 225 -1.84 35.07 -30.62
C ASP A 225 -1.41 33.68 -30.14
N CYS A 226 -2.27 32.97 -29.42
CA CYS A 226 -1.97 31.61 -28.94
C CYS A 226 -3.13 30.65 -29.23
N THR A 227 -2.87 29.39 -29.52
CA THR A 227 -3.92 28.44 -29.94
C THR A 227 -4.50 27.60 -28.80
N HIS A 228 -4.46 28.10 -27.56
CA HIS A 228 -4.96 27.36 -26.40
C HIS A 228 -6.48 27.22 -26.46
N ASP A 229 -6.97 26.00 -26.28
CA ASP A 229 -8.40 25.71 -26.11
C ASP A 229 -8.61 24.55 -25.12
N ILE A 230 -9.80 24.51 -24.52
CA ILE A 230 -10.20 23.50 -23.54
C ILE A 230 -10.58 22.22 -24.29
N ASP A 231 -10.23 21.05 -23.73
CA ASP A 231 -10.65 19.76 -24.30
C ASP A 231 -12.18 19.64 -24.33
N PRO A 232 -12.80 19.46 -25.51
CA PRO A 232 -14.26 19.34 -25.63
C PRO A 232 -14.83 18.09 -24.93
N ASP A 233 -14.05 17.02 -24.77
CA ASP A 233 -14.49 15.80 -24.07
C ASP A 233 -14.44 15.90 -22.53
N THR A 234 -14.06 17.06 -21.98
CA THR A 234 -14.02 17.29 -20.53
C THR A 234 -15.40 17.13 -19.89
N ARG A 235 -15.46 16.40 -18.77
CA ARG A 235 -16.68 16.22 -17.96
C ARG A 235 -16.65 16.95 -16.63
N TYR A 236 -15.47 17.10 -16.04
CA TYR A 236 -15.27 17.86 -14.81
C TYR A 236 -14.19 18.90 -15.07
N LEU A 237 -14.58 20.17 -15.05
CA LEU A 237 -13.71 21.29 -15.38
C LEU A 237 -13.57 22.23 -14.20
N PHE A 238 -12.32 22.53 -13.86
CA PHE A 238 -11.94 23.44 -12.78
C PHE A 238 -11.13 24.60 -13.35
N LEU A 239 -11.63 25.82 -13.15
CA LEU A 239 -11.01 27.04 -13.64
C LEU A 239 -10.81 28.04 -12.50
N VAL A 240 -9.66 28.70 -12.49
CA VAL A 240 -9.37 29.83 -11.61
C VAL A 240 -9.10 31.06 -12.46
N ASP A 241 -9.72 32.20 -12.15
CA ASP A 241 -9.62 33.42 -12.96
C ASP A 241 -8.19 34.00 -13.02
N SER A 242 -7.32 33.64 -12.07
CA SER A 242 -5.94 34.09 -11.96
C SER A 242 -5.79 35.61 -11.75
N VAL A 243 -6.85 36.35 -11.43
CA VAL A 243 -6.77 37.81 -11.24
C VAL A 243 -6.28 38.12 -9.83
N LYS A 244 -5.29 39.00 -9.68
CA LYS A 244 -4.82 39.40 -8.35
C LYS A 244 -5.93 40.14 -7.59
N THR A 245 -5.94 40.01 -6.26
CA THR A 245 -6.92 40.68 -5.38
C THR A 245 -6.85 42.21 -5.45
N ASN A 246 -5.70 42.77 -5.83
CA ASN A 246 -5.54 44.21 -6.08
C ASN A 246 -5.98 44.65 -7.49
N GLY A 247 -6.34 43.71 -8.38
CA GLY A 247 -6.69 44.00 -9.78
C GLY A 247 -5.50 44.34 -10.69
N GLU A 248 -4.27 44.31 -10.18
CA GLU A 248 -3.06 44.72 -10.92
C GLU A 248 -2.41 43.52 -11.64
N GLY A 249 -3.15 42.97 -12.59
CA GLY A 249 -2.71 41.87 -13.44
C GLY A 249 -2.98 40.48 -12.84
N PHE A 250 -2.16 39.51 -13.24
CA PHE A 250 -2.46 38.09 -13.05
C PHE A 250 -1.43 37.36 -12.18
N THR A 251 -1.87 36.32 -11.49
CA THR A 251 -1.01 35.39 -10.71
C THR A 251 -1.58 33.98 -10.77
N THR A 252 -0.72 32.99 -10.95
CA THR A 252 -1.09 31.56 -11.01
C THR A 252 -0.95 30.86 -9.65
N ASN A 253 -0.32 31.49 -8.66
CA ASN A 253 0.00 30.85 -7.37
C ASN A 253 -1.23 30.26 -6.64
N PRO A 254 -2.40 30.94 -6.57
CA PRO A 254 -3.57 30.38 -5.89
C PRO A 254 -4.08 29.09 -6.56
N SER A 255 -4.02 29.03 -7.89
CA SER A 255 -4.43 27.82 -8.64
C SER A 255 -3.49 26.64 -8.41
N GLN A 256 -2.18 26.90 -8.35
CA GLN A 256 -1.15 25.89 -8.06
C GLN A 256 -1.24 25.40 -6.60
N SER A 257 -1.49 26.32 -5.66
CA SER A 257 -1.69 26.01 -4.24
C SER A 257 -2.91 25.09 -4.06
N LEU A 258 -4.04 25.44 -4.68
CA LEU A 258 -5.24 24.62 -4.68
C LEU A 258 -5.00 23.23 -5.28
N ARG A 259 -4.33 23.15 -6.44
CA ARG A 259 -3.99 21.86 -7.05
C ARG A 259 -3.10 21.03 -6.14
N THR A 260 -2.06 21.63 -5.55
CA THR A 260 -1.11 20.94 -4.67
C THR A 260 -1.79 20.38 -3.44
N GLU A 261 -2.63 21.16 -2.76
CA GLU A 261 -3.35 20.71 -1.57
C GLU A 261 -4.47 19.71 -1.92
N LEU A 262 -5.11 19.83 -3.09
CA LEU A 262 -6.03 18.81 -3.58
C LEU A 262 -5.33 17.46 -3.78
N VAL A 263 -4.17 17.46 -4.46
CA VAL A 263 -3.38 16.25 -4.67
C VAL A 263 -2.94 15.67 -3.32
N ARG A 264 -2.48 16.51 -2.39
CA ARG A 264 -2.06 16.10 -1.05
C ARG A 264 -3.21 15.47 -0.25
N PHE A 265 -4.40 16.04 -0.32
CA PHE A 265 -5.60 15.52 0.33
C PHE A 265 -6.04 14.18 -0.27
N LEU A 266 -5.99 14.05 -1.59
CA LEU A 266 -6.31 12.81 -2.28
C LEU A 266 -5.26 11.72 -2.02
N ALA A 267 -3.98 12.08 -1.99
CA ALA A 267 -2.88 11.17 -1.72
C ALA A 267 -2.82 10.67 -0.26
N SER A 268 -3.34 11.45 0.69
CA SER A 268 -3.41 11.02 2.10
C SER A 268 -4.54 10.02 2.36
N THR A 269 -5.55 9.99 1.47
CA THR A 269 -6.75 9.16 1.61
C THR A 269 -6.72 7.92 0.71
N LEU A 270 -6.09 8.01 -0.46
CA LEU A 270 -6.09 6.98 -1.50
C LEU A 270 -4.67 6.70 -2.01
N PRO A 271 -4.40 5.47 -2.51
CA PRO A 271 -3.17 5.21 -3.23
C PRO A 271 -3.10 6.15 -4.45
N SER A 272 -1.93 6.75 -4.65
CA SER A 272 -1.72 7.74 -5.69
C SER A 272 -0.33 7.62 -6.30
N PHE A 273 -0.25 7.90 -7.59
CA PHE A 273 1.03 8.07 -8.27
C PHE A 273 0.95 9.24 -9.26
N VAL A 274 2.13 9.77 -9.59
CA VAL A 274 2.28 10.95 -10.44
C VAL A 274 3.17 10.63 -11.63
N MET A 275 2.83 11.19 -12.80
CA MET A 275 3.60 11.01 -14.03
C MET A 275 4.10 12.34 -14.59
N LYS A 276 5.34 12.36 -15.09
CA LYS A 276 5.91 13.49 -15.84
C LYS A 276 6.75 13.01 -17.03
N THR A 277 6.73 13.78 -18.10
CA THR A 277 7.60 13.58 -19.27
C THR A 277 7.98 14.92 -19.92
N GLY A 278 8.75 14.86 -21.00
CA GLY A 278 9.10 16.01 -21.84
C GLY A 278 10.00 17.06 -21.18
N HIS A 279 9.79 18.32 -21.55
CA HIS A 279 10.54 19.48 -21.08
C HIS A 279 10.13 19.88 -19.67
N ALA A 280 11.13 20.22 -18.84
CA ALA A 280 10.93 20.78 -17.52
C ALA A 280 11.36 22.25 -17.50
N GLU A 281 10.46 23.14 -17.05
CA GLU A 281 10.76 24.56 -17.00
C GLU A 281 11.88 24.86 -15.99
N LYS A 282 12.81 25.74 -16.38
CA LYS A 282 14.08 25.98 -15.68
C LYS A 282 14.11 27.29 -14.89
N PHE A 283 13.16 28.20 -15.14
CA PHE A 283 13.23 29.60 -14.69
C PHE A 283 12.11 30.00 -13.73
N ALA A 284 10.88 29.55 -13.96
CA ALA A 284 9.74 29.78 -13.09
C ALA A 284 9.63 28.70 -12.01
N ASN A 285 9.03 29.03 -10.86
CA ASN A 285 8.60 28.03 -9.89
C ASN A 285 7.16 27.61 -10.26
N ASP A 286 7.02 26.75 -11.27
CA ASP A 286 5.74 26.29 -11.83
C ASP A 286 5.63 24.76 -11.78
N GLU A 287 4.44 24.23 -12.02
CA GLU A 287 4.14 22.78 -12.14
C GLU A 287 4.97 22.09 -13.23
N LYS A 288 5.49 22.89 -14.18
CA LYS A 288 6.36 22.42 -15.27
C LYS A 288 7.78 22.07 -14.77
N THR A 289 8.17 22.47 -13.57
CA THR A 289 9.51 22.22 -13.02
C THR A 289 9.69 20.80 -12.48
N PHE A 290 10.94 20.40 -12.21
CA PHE A 290 11.23 19.20 -11.42
C PHE A 290 10.94 19.37 -9.93
N GLN A 291 10.84 20.60 -9.43
CA GLN A 291 10.50 20.85 -8.04
C GLN A 291 9.11 20.27 -7.72
N ALA A 292 8.15 20.42 -8.63
CA ALA A 292 6.82 19.82 -8.49
C ALA A 292 6.87 18.29 -8.36
N CYS A 293 7.77 17.60 -9.09
CA CYS A 293 7.97 16.15 -8.92
C CYS A 293 8.57 15.82 -7.55
N LEU A 294 9.56 16.59 -7.12
CA LEU A 294 10.25 16.38 -5.85
C LEU A 294 9.31 16.61 -4.66
N ASP A 295 8.45 17.62 -4.73
CA ASP A 295 7.46 17.91 -3.69
C ASP A 295 6.46 16.76 -3.55
N GLN A 296 6.03 16.15 -4.66
CA GLN A 296 5.15 14.97 -4.65
C GLN A 296 5.87 13.72 -4.11
N ALA A 297 7.12 13.51 -4.51
CA ALA A 297 7.94 12.41 -3.98
C ALA A 297 8.14 12.54 -2.47
N ASN A 298 8.41 13.76 -1.99
CA ASN A 298 8.57 14.07 -0.57
C ASN A 298 7.26 13.97 0.21
N ALA A 299 6.12 14.19 -0.45
CA ALA A 299 4.79 13.94 0.11
C ALA A 299 4.45 12.43 0.22
N GLY A 300 5.32 11.55 -0.26
CA GLY A 300 5.16 10.08 -0.19
C GLY A 300 4.46 9.46 -1.40
N VAL A 301 4.19 10.25 -2.44
CA VAL A 301 3.57 9.79 -3.70
C VAL A 301 4.65 9.18 -4.61
N GLU A 302 4.35 8.04 -5.24
CA GLU A 302 5.27 7.42 -6.22
C GLU A 302 5.34 8.27 -7.50
N VAL A 303 6.55 8.57 -7.96
CA VAL A 303 6.80 9.42 -9.15
C VAL A 303 7.30 8.55 -10.30
N LEU A 304 6.61 8.60 -11.44
CA LEU A 304 6.99 7.92 -12.67
C LEU A 304 7.46 8.94 -13.73
N LEU A 305 8.72 8.84 -14.14
CA LEU A 305 9.26 9.56 -15.28
C LEU A 305 9.23 8.68 -16.54
N LEU A 306 8.65 9.22 -17.62
CA LEU A 306 8.57 8.51 -18.89
C LEU A 306 9.63 9.03 -19.87
N ASP A 307 10.47 8.14 -20.36
CA ASP A 307 11.38 8.39 -21.48
C ASP A 307 10.67 8.09 -22.79
N LEU A 308 10.48 9.11 -23.62
CA LEU A 308 9.83 9.01 -24.92
C LEU A 308 10.81 8.57 -26.02
N ARG A 309 12.11 8.70 -25.79
CA ARG A 309 13.14 8.45 -26.81
C ARG A 309 13.44 6.97 -26.93
N LYS A 310 13.67 6.51 -28.15
CA LYS A 310 14.25 5.20 -28.41
C LYS A 310 15.72 5.22 -28.00
N ARG A 311 16.11 4.42 -27.02
CA ARG A 311 17.48 4.32 -26.53
C ARG A 311 18.16 3.08 -27.12
N PRO A 312 19.45 3.14 -27.50
CA PRO A 312 20.16 1.96 -27.94
C PRO A 312 20.32 0.96 -26.79
N GLU A 313 20.20 -0.32 -27.09
CA GLU A 313 20.49 -1.37 -26.11
C GLU A 313 21.99 -1.38 -25.84
N ILE A 314 22.39 -1.07 -24.61
CA ILE A 314 23.78 -1.15 -24.16
C ILE A 314 24.06 -2.61 -23.83
N GLY A 315 24.12 -3.43 -24.89
CA GLY A 315 24.42 -4.85 -24.82
C GLY A 315 25.92 -5.11 -24.83
N LEU A 316 26.34 -6.05 -23.99
CA LEU A 316 27.69 -6.61 -23.94
C LEU A 316 28.08 -7.16 -25.34
N THR A 317 29.02 -6.50 -26.02
CA THR A 317 29.81 -7.19 -27.03
C THR A 317 30.54 -8.34 -26.34
N SER A 318 30.23 -9.56 -26.76
CA SER A 318 30.72 -10.87 -26.32
C SER A 318 31.89 -10.91 -25.31
N GLU A 319 31.67 -11.69 -24.24
CA GLU A 319 32.66 -12.35 -23.34
C GLU A 319 33.18 -11.65 -22.08
N ALA A 320 32.95 -10.36 -21.85
CA ALA A 320 33.35 -9.72 -20.57
C ALA A 320 32.19 -9.00 -19.88
N SER A 321 31.80 -9.46 -18.67
CA SER A 321 30.86 -8.74 -17.81
C SER A 321 31.42 -7.36 -17.46
N LEU A 322 30.87 -6.30 -18.05
CA LEU A 322 31.22 -4.91 -17.77
C LEU A 322 31.02 -4.59 -16.28
N SER A 323 31.97 -3.89 -15.68
CA SER A 323 31.78 -3.29 -14.36
C SER A 323 30.65 -2.25 -14.41
N ARG A 324 29.91 -2.07 -13.30
CA ARG A 324 28.82 -1.07 -13.18
C ARG A 324 29.27 0.33 -13.61
N ALA A 325 30.49 0.71 -13.24
CA ALA A 325 31.07 2.00 -13.62
C ALA A 325 31.29 2.12 -15.13
N GLN A 326 31.77 1.05 -15.78
CA GLN A 326 31.96 1.01 -17.23
C GLN A 326 30.61 1.06 -17.97
N TYR A 327 29.57 0.42 -17.42
CA TYR A 327 28.21 0.51 -17.97
C TYR A 327 27.65 1.93 -17.87
N ILE A 328 27.82 2.60 -16.72
CA ILE A 328 27.39 4.00 -16.54
C ILE A 328 28.11 4.90 -17.55
N GLU A 329 29.42 4.73 -17.72
CA GLU A 329 30.21 5.52 -18.67
C GLU A 329 29.78 5.25 -20.13
N ALA A 330 29.53 4.00 -20.50
CA ALA A 330 29.02 3.66 -21.83
C ALA A 330 27.63 4.26 -22.09
N ALA A 331 26.74 4.21 -21.10
CA ALA A 331 25.41 4.81 -21.17
C ALA A 331 25.47 6.34 -21.32
N TRP A 332 26.37 6.96 -20.56
CA TRP A 332 26.63 8.39 -20.63
C TRP A 332 27.17 8.81 -22.00
N ARG A 333 28.17 8.09 -22.54
CA ARG A 333 28.71 8.35 -23.88
C ARG A 333 27.62 8.21 -24.96
N SER A 334 26.74 7.22 -24.83
CA SER A 334 25.60 7.10 -25.75
C SER A 334 24.65 8.30 -25.65
N PHE A 335 24.45 8.86 -24.47
CA PHE A 335 23.66 10.08 -24.30
C PHE A 335 24.34 11.30 -24.93
N GLU A 336 25.65 11.45 -24.71
CA GLU A 336 26.44 12.54 -25.31
C GLU A 336 26.41 12.52 -26.83
N ASN A 337 26.56 11.33 -27.44
CA ASN A 337 26.49 11.18 -28.89
C ASN A 337 25.15 11.69 -29.46
N ILE A 338 24.03 11.37 -28.80
CA ILE A 338 22.70 11.86 -29.21
C ILE A 338 22.63 13.39 -29.11
N CYS A 339 23.16 13.97 -28.03
CA CYS A 339 23.18 15.42 -27.85
C CYS A 339 24.10 16.12 -28.86
N ASP A 340 25.24 15.51 -29.22
CA ASP A 340 26.14 16.03 -30.25
C ASP A 340 25.49 15.97 -31.65
N GLU A 341 24.82 14.85 -31.99
CA GLU A 341 24.06 14.73 -33.23
C GLU A 341 22.94 15.79 -33.31
N LEU A 342 22.16 15.98 -32.24
CA LEU A 342 21.14 17.05 -32.20
C LEU A 342 21.77 18.43 -32.45
N ARG A 343 22.95 18.69 -31.85
CA ARG A 343 23.66 19.96 -32.03
C ARG A 343 24.07 20.19 -33.48
N THR A 344 24.47 19.15 -34.22
CA THR A 344 24.80 19.29 -35.66
C THR A 344 23.59 19.75 -36.49
N HIS A 345 22.37 19.47 -36.02
CA HIS A 345 21.12 19.91 -36.64
C HIS A 345 20.58 21.24 -36.06
N ASN A 346 21.38 21.97 -35.27
CA ASN A 346 20.96 23.18 -34.52
C ASN A 346 19.80 22.93 -33.54
N LEU A 347 19.70 21.70 -33.01
CA LEU A 347 18.76 21.33 -31.95
C LEU A 347 19.55 21.04 -30.66
N CYS A 348 18.89 21.14 -29.51
CA CYS A 348 19.42 20.62 -28.25
C CYS A 348 18.41 19.70 -27.59
N ASP A 349 18.89 18.87 -26.66
CA ASP A 349 18.00 18.04 -25.86
C ASP A 349 17.20 18.89 -24.85
N SER A 350 15.97 19.24 -25.21
CA SER A 350 15.04 19.97 -24.37
C SER A 350 14.07 19.06 -23.60
N LEU A 351 14.12 17.73 -23.78
CA LEU A 351 13.27 16.75 -23.07
C LEU A 351 13.92 16.32 -21.75
N ASP A 352 14.14 17.28 -20.86
CA ASP A 352 14.91 17.07 -19.62
C ASP A 352 14.39 15.89 -18.79
N ALA A 353 13.07 15.67 -18.72
CA ALA A 353 12.49 14.56 -17.95
C ALA A 353 12.81 13.19 -18.57
N CYS A 354 12.94 13.11 -19.90
CA CYS A 354 13.37 11.89 -20.60
C CYS A 354 14.84 11.60 -20.31
N SER A 355 15.68 12.64 -20.24
CA SER A 355 17.11 12.51 -19.95
C SER A 355 17.35 12.08 -18.49
N VAL A 356 16.58 12.62 -17.54
CA VAL A 356 16.61 12.18 -16.14
C VAL A 356 16.04 10.76 -15.98
N ALA A 357 14.98 10.40 -16.73
CA ALA A 357 14.43 9.04 -16.73
C ALA A 357 15.47 8.00 -17.21
N TYR A 358 16.20 8.33 -18.27
CA TYR A 358 17.31 7.51 -18.78
C TYR A 358 18.45 7.41 -17.76
N ALA A 359 18.83 8.53 -17.13
CA ALA A 359 19.83 8.54 -16.05
C ALA A 359 19.43 7.65 -14.87
N HIS A 360 18.18 7.73 -14.42
CA HIS A 360 17.66 6.84 -13.38
C HIS A 360 17.76 5.37 -13.80
N GLN A 361 17.41 5.03 -15.04
CA GLN A 361 17.46 3.66 -15.53
C GLN A 361 18.89 3.12 -15.58
N PHE A 362 19.86 3.87 -16.11
CA PHE A 362 21.23 3.36 -16.13
C PHE A 362 21.95 3.48 -14.78
N LEU A 363 21.50 4.28 -13.81
CA LEU A 363 22.08 4.38 -12.46
C LEU A 363 21.52 3.35 -11.46
N PHE A 364 20.26 2.95 -11.61
CA PHE A 364 19.57 2.07 -10.66
C PHE A 364 18.89 0.85 -11.31
N GLY A 365 18.76 0.81 -12.63
CA GLY A 365 18.21 -0.33 -13.38
C GLY A 365 19.12 -1.56 -13.38
N SER A 366 18.53 -2.72 -13.64
CA SER A 366 19.26 -3.98 -13.66
C SER A 366 20.11 -4.09 -14.93
N MET A 367 21.40 -4.42 -14.79
CA MET A 367 22.33 -4.59 -15.92
C MET A 367 21.92 -5.70 -16.93
N GLU A 368 20.86 -6.46 -16.64
CA GLU A 368 20.32 -7.56 -17.49
C GLU A 368 19.15 -7.12 -18.40
N GLU A 369 18.77 -5.84 -18.43
CA GLU A 369 17.53 -5.33 -19.08
C GLU A 369 17.53 -5.28 -20.63
N GLY A 370 18.13 -6.28 -21.28
CA GLY A 370 18.13 -6.46 -22.74
C GLY A 370 17.46 -7.76 -23.25
N GLY A 371 16.61 -8.44 -22.47
CA GLY A 371 15.92 -9.61 -23.01
C GLY A 371 14.82 -10.25 -22.15
N PRO A 372 13.83 -10.94 -22.77
CA PRO A 372 12.66 -11.49 -22.09
C PRO A 372 12.92 -12.76 -21.25
N ARG A 373 14.18 -13.17 -21.02
CA ARG A 373 14.50 -14.53 -20.51
C ARG A 373 15.35 -14.65 -19.25
N SER A 374 15.77 -13.56 -18.59
CA SER A 374 16.44 -13.67 -17.29
C SER A 374 15.82 -12.74 -16.27
N ARG A 375 14.85 -13.25 -15.51
CA ARG A 375 14.48 -12.67 -14.21
C ARG A 375 13.92 -13.76 -13.30
N MET A 376 14.71 -14.82 -13.13
CA MET A 376 14.50 -15.76 -12.03
C MET A 376 15.00 -15.05 -10.77
N LYS A 377 14.09 -14.35 -10.07
CA LYS A 377 14.33 -13.67 -8.79
C LYS A 377 15.25 -14.55 -7.93
N ARG A 378 16.43 -14.04 -7.57
CA ARG A 378 17.24 -14.58 -6.48
C ARG A 378 16.43 -14.32 -5.20
N LYS A 379 15.42 -15.14 -4.93
CA LYS A 379 14.63 -15.10 -3.68
C LYS A 379 15.64 -15.18 -2.55
N GLU A 380 15.76 -14.10 -1.78
CA GLU A 380 16.56 -14.06 -0.57
C GLU A 380 16.21 -15.30 0.26
N ARG A 381 17.23 -16.05 0.69
CA ARG A 381 17.01 -17.25 1.49
C ARG A 381 16.35 -16.82 2.79
N ALA A 382 15.25 -17.49 3.17
CA ALA A 382 14.65 -17.28 4.48
C ALA A 382 15.72 -17.59 5.55
N ILE A 383 15.94 -16.63 6.46
CA ILE A 383 16.87 -16.74 7.59
C ILE A 383 16.06 -16.91 8.88
N PRO A 384 16.57 -17.63 9.90
CA PRO A 384 15.89 -17.74 11.18
C PRO A 384 15.98 -16.43 11.98
N LEU A 385 15.03 -16.21 12.90
CA LEU A 385 14.91 -14.96 13.66
C LEU A 385 16.18 -14.58 14.45
N HIS A 386 16.84 -15.54 15.11
CA HIS A 386 18.06 -15.26 15.88
C HIS A 386 19.22 -14.79 14.97
N GLU A 387 19.31 -15.31 13.75
CA GLU A 387 20.32 -14.88 12.76
C GLU A 387 19.99 -13.49 12.21
N ALA A 388 18.71 -13.19 11.97
CA ALA A 388 18.26 -11.86 11.58
C ALA A 388 18.59 -10.80 12.65
N ILE A 389 18.42 -11.12 13.94
CA ILE A 389 18.81 -10.24 15.05
C ILE A 389 20.33 -10.04 15.08
N ARG A 390 21.12 -11.09 14.83
CA ARG A 390 22.58 -10.99 14.76
C ARG A 390 23.01 -10.03 13.65
N LEU A 391 22.49 -10.23 12.43
CA LEU A 391 22.78 -9.37 11.27
C LEU A 391 22.36 -7.91 11.54
N ALA A 392 21.17 -7.68 12.11
CA ALA A 392 20.71 -6.33 12.44
C ALA A 392 21.58 -5.64 13.53
N ARG A 393 22.17 -6.41 14.45
CA ARG A 393 23.13 -5.88 15.44
C ARG A 393 24.47 -5.53 14.78
N GLU A 394 24.94 -6.37 13.87
CA GLU A 394 26.16 -6.13 13.08
C GLU A 394 26.01 -4.89 12.19
N ASP A 395 24.89 -4.74 11.47
CA ASP A 395 24.58 -3.55 10.67
C ASP A 395 24.59 -2.27 11.53
N ARG A 396 23.95 -2.32 12.71
CA ARG A 396 23.92 -1.19 13.66
C ARG A 396 25.32 -0.85 14.20
N PHE A 397 26.17 -1.86 14.38
CA PHE A 397 27.55 -1.67 14.83
C PHE A 397 28.41 -1.08 13.71
N ASN A 398 28.32 -1.60 12.50
CA ASN A 398 29.05 -1.11 11.32
C ASN A 398 28.69 0.34 10.99
N HIS A 399 27.41 0.71 11.04
CA HIS A 399 26.95 2.10 10.89
C HIS A 399 27.51 3.07 11.95
N ARG A 400 27.91 2.58 13.14
CA ARG A 400 28.55 3.42 14.18
C ARG A 400 30.06 3.57 13.97
N VAL A 401 30.70 2.65 13.26
CA VAL A 401 32.16 2.56 13.14
C VAL A 401 32.67 3.14 11.82
N SER A 402 31.87 3.19 10.75
CA SER A 402 32.22 3.87 9.49
C SER A 402 30.96 4.20 8.67
N PRO A 403 30.66 5.47 8.36
CA PRO A 403 29.49 5.84 7.55
C PRO A 403 29.61 5.54 6.04
N GLU A 404 30.81 5.20 5.54
CA GLU A 404 31.13 5.31 4.10
C GLU A 404 31.24 3.98 3.32
N THR A 405 30.98 2.83 3.94
CA THR A 405 31.18 1.53 3.27
C THR A 405 29.99 0.61 3.43
N ASP A 406 28.79 1.07 3.06
CA ASP A 406 27.66 0.16 2.89
C ASP A 406 27.74 -0.52 1.52
N THR A 407 28.27 -1.73 1.52
CA THR A 407 28.31 -2.65 0.38
C THR A 407 26.92 -3.19 0.05
N GLY A 408 26.07 -2.34 -0.52
CA GLY A 408 24.92 -2.75 -1.31
C GLY A 408 25.36 -3.03 -2.74
N ALA A 409 25.90 -4.23 -2.99
CA ALA A 409 26.34 -4.66 -4.31
C ALA A 409 25.17 -4.58 -5.32
N GLN A 410 25.06 -3.45 -6.05
CA GLN A 410 24.48 -3.25 -7.41
C GLN A 410 24.05 -1.79 -7.70
N LEU A 411 23.99 -0.89 -6.72
CA LEU A 411 23.52 0.51 -6.91
C LEU A 411 24.69 1.47 -7.18
N ALA A 412 24.47 2.52 -7.98
CA ALA A 412 25.47 3.57 -8.21
C ALA A 412 25.81 4.30 -6.90
N SER A 413 27.09 4.66 -6.71
CA SER A 413 27.54 5.44 -5.56
C SER A 413 26.90 6.84 -5.55
N ASP A 414 26.62 7.41 -4.39
CA ASP A 414 26.16 8.80 -4.22
C ASP A 414 27.05 9.82 -4.96
N ALA A 415 28.37 9.56 -5.01
CA ALA A 415 29.31 10.39 -5.76
C ALA A 415 29.07 10.30 -7.28
N GLN A 416 28.77 9.10 -7.80
CA GLN A 416 28.44 8.89 -9.21
C GLN A 416 27.10 9.54 -9.56
N VAL A 417 26.11 9.48 -8.66
CA VAL A 417 24.81 10.14 -8.86
C VAL A 417 24.98 11.66 -8.91
N MET A 418 25.80 12.23 -8.01
CA MET A 418 26.11 13.66 -8.01
C MET A 418 26.83 14.08 -9.30
N ASP A 419 27.83 13.31 -9.72
CA ASP A 419 28.59 13.57 -10.95
C ASP A 419 27.68 13.57 -12.18
N ILE A 420 26.85 12.54 -12.36
CA ILE A 420 25.90 12.47 -13.48
C ILE A 420 24.85 13.60 -13.41
N ALA A 421 24.33 13.94 -12.23
CA ALA A 421 23.38 15.04 -12.09
C ALA A 421 24.02 16.39 -12.49
N GLN A 422 25.28 16.62 -12.08
CA GLN A 422 26.03 17.83 -12.42
C GLN A 422 26.35 17.87 -13.92
N GLN A 423 26.77 16.75 -14.50
CA GLN A 423 27.07 16.65 -15.93
C GLN A 423 25.81 16.87 -16.78
N LEU A 424 24.66 16.29 -16.39
CA LEU A 424 23.40 16.47 -17.09
C LEU A 424 22.93 17.93 -17.06
N ALA A 425 22.94 18.56 -15.88
CA ALA A 425 22.60 19.97 -15.77
C ALA A 425 23.55 20.86 -16.58
N ARG A 426 24.86 20.63 -16.47
CA ARG A 426 25.87 21.39 -17.22
C ARG A 426 25.68 21.25 -18.73
N ARG A 427 25.50 20.01 -19.22
CA ARG A 427 25.32 19.71 -20.63
C ARG A 427 24.07 20.38 -21.19
N THR A 428 22.94 20.24 -20.48
CA THR A 428 21.67 20.88 -20.86
C THR A 428 21.82 22.40 -20.96
N TYR A 429 22.41 23.07 -19.96
CA TYR A 429 22.57 24.53 -20.02
C TYR A 429 23.58 24.98 -21.07
N GLN A 430 24.64 24.18 -21.30
CA GLN A 430 25.62 24.46 -22.35
C GLN A 430 25.00 24.42 -23.73
N ASP A 431 24.29 23.35 -24.06
CA ASP A 431 23.67 23.17 -25.36
C ASP A 431 22.60 24.23 -25.63
N CYS A 432 21.81 24.57 -24.60
CA CYS A 432 20.84 25.64 -24.67
C CYS A 432 21.48 27.04 -24.85
N PHE A 433 22.62 27.32 -24.20
CA PHE A 433 23.29 28.61 -24.28
C PHE A 433 23.97 28.82 -25.63
N ASP A 434 24.67 27.79 -26.13
CA ASP A 434 25.39 27.85 -27.41
C ASP A 434 24.44 28.11 -28.59
N LEU A 435 23.19 27.67 -28.49
CA LEU A 435 22.14 27.87 -29.48
C LEU A 435 21.33 29.16 -29.32
N LEU A 436 21.58 29.98 -28.29
CA LEU A 436 20.89 31.27 -28.14
C LEU A 436 21.29 32.24 -29.26
N PRO A 437 20.42 33.19 -29.64
CA PRO A 437 20.81 34.27 -30.55
C PRO A 437 22.02 35.05 -30.01
N GLN A 438 22.96 35.46 -30.87
CA GLN A 438 24.19 36.16 -30.47
C GLN A 438 23.95 37.38 -29.57
N LEU A 439 22.82 38.08 -29.76
CA LEU A 439 22.41 39.23 -28.94
C LEU A 439 22.14 38.87 -27.46
N GLU A 440 21.75 37.63 -27.19
CA GLU A 440 21.45 37.11 -25.85
C GLU A 440 22.66 36.37 -25.22
N GLN A 441 23.71 36.08 -25.99
CA GLN A 441 24.95 35.43 -25.53
C GLN A 441 25.88 36.42 -24.81
N THR A 442 25.41 37.02 -23.71
CA THR A 442 26.20 37.93 -22.87
C THR A 442 26.86 37.18 -21.72
N ASP A 443 28.02 37.66 -21.25
CA ASP A 443 28.71 37.08 -20.07
C ASP A 443 27.82 37.08 -18.82
N ALA A 444 27.00 38.13 -18.64
CA ALA A 444 26.04 38.20 -17.55
C ALA A 444 24.96 37.11 -17.62
N ASN A 445 24.48 36.81 -18.83
CA ASN A 445 23.53 35.70 -19.04
C ASN A 445 24.23 34.35 -18.81
N ARG A 446 25.46 34.19 -19.30
CA ARG A 446 26.28 32.99 -19.06
C ARG A 446 26.42 32.70 -17.57
N ASP A 447 26.88 33.67 -16.77
CA ASP A 447 27.03 33.49 -15.32
C ASP A 447 25.69 33.17 -14.63
N TYR A 448 24.62 33.83 -15.06
CA TYR A 448 23.27 33.56 -14.54
C TYR A 448 22.81 32.11 -14.80
N TYR A 449 23.02 31.57 -16.00
CA TYR A 449 22.65 30.20 -16.35
C TYR A 449 23.55 29.16 -15.66
N PHE A 450 24.87 29.31 -15.76
CA PHE A 450 25.82 28.29 -15.33
C PHE A 450 26.09 28.29 -13.82
N HIS A 451 26.11 29.45 -13.15
CA HIS A 451 26.41 29.49 -11.71
C HIS A 451 25.16 29.40 -10.83
N LYS A 452 24.07 30.11 -11.18
CA LYS A 452 22.87 30.15 -10.33
C LYS A 452 21.87 29.05 -10.66
N LYS A 453 21.57 28.84 -11.94
CA LYS A 453 20.47 27.96 -12.37
C LYS A 453 20.89 26.50 -12.56
N ALA A 454 22.07 26.23 -13.11
CA ALA A 454 22.60 24.87 -13.20
C ALA A 454 22.78 24.23 -11.82
N GLY A 455 23.23 24.99 -10.81
CA GLY A 455 23.32 24.51 -9.43
C GLY A 455 21.95 24.13 -8.83
N GLN A 456 20.92 24.96 -9.04
CA GLN A 456 19.55 24.65 -8.61
C GLN A 456 19.01 23.37 -9.26
N LEU A 457 19.19 23.23 -10.58
CA LEU A 457 18.77 22.05 -11.32
C LEU A 457 19.51 20.80 -10.87
N THR A 458 20.83 20.89 -10.66
CA THR A 458 21.67 19.79 -10.16
C THR A 458 21.16 19.29 -8.81
N SER A 459 20.90 20.19 -7.87
CA SER A 459 20.37 19.84 -6.55
C SER A 459 19.00 19.16 -6.65
N CYS A 460 18.10 19.64 -7.51
CA CYS A 460 16.78 19.05 -7.71
C CYS A 460 16.87 17.66 -8.35
N ILE A 461 17.66 17.49 -9.41
CA ILE A 461 17.84 16.21 -10.09
C ILE A 461 18.48 15.19 -9.15
N ARG A 462 19.52 15.57 -8.40
CA ARG A 462 20.15 14.69 -7.42
C ARG A 462 19.14 14.26 -6.35
N ALA A 463 18.38 15.20 -5.79
CA ALA A 463 17.38 14.88 -4.77
C ALA A 463 16.29 13.96 -5.32
N LEU A 464 15.90 14.14 -6.58
CA LEU A 464 14.92 13.28 -7.24
C LEU A 464 15.47 11.88 -7.51
N LEU A 465 16.68 11.77 -8.06
CA LEU A 465 17.35 10.49 -8.35
C LEU A 465 17.61 9.64 -7.12
N LEU A 466 17.95 10.27 -5.99
CA LEU A 466 18.17 9.58 -4.71
C LEU A 466 16.84 9.21 -4.01
N ASN A 467 15.69 9.72 -4.47
CA ASN A 467 14.43 9.45 -3.82
C ASN A 467 13.96 8.01 -4.14
N PRO A 468 13.68 7.15 -3.13
CA PRO A 468 13.29 5.75 -3.35
C PRO A 468 11.93 5.58 -4.04
N LYS A 469 11.11 6.63 -4.06
CA LYS A 469 9.78 6.71 -4.70
C LYS A 469 9.84 7.10 -6.18
N LEU A 470 11.04 7.36 -6.72
CA LEU A 470 11.22 7.58 -8.15
C LEU A 470 11.26 6.24 -8.89
N ARG A 471 10.52 6.17 -9.99
CA ARG A 471 10.58 5.12 -11.00
C ARG A 471 10.74 5.77 -12.37
N SER A 472 11.45 5.11 -13.26
CA SER A 472 11.55 5.52 -14.66
C SER A 472 11.23 4.36 -15.58
N VAL A 473 10.60 4.67 -16.70
CA VAL A 473 10.23 3.69 -17.73
C VAL A 473 10.44 4.29 -19.11
N ASN A 474 10.94 3.49 -20.03
CA ASN A 474 10.96 3.82 -21.45
C ASN A 474 9.68 3.33 -22.14
N ILE A 475 8.97 4.21 -22.86
CA ILE A 475 7.68 3.88 -23.51
C ILE A 475 7.79 2.81 -24.59
N HIS A 476 8.99 2.61 -25.16
CA HIS A 476 9.22 1.58 -26.18
C HIS A 476 9.15 0.17 -25.57
N ASN A 477 9.22 0.04 -24.23
CA ASN A 477 9.03 -1.21 -23.50
C ASN A 477 7.71 -1.18 -22.69
N LEU A 478 6.58 -1.41 -23.38
CA LEU A 478 5.24 -1.37 -22.78
C LEU A 478 5.02 -2.44 -21.70
N ASP A 479 5.64 -3.61 -21.83
CA ASP A 479 5.50 -4.68 -20.84
C ASP A 479 6.14 -4.30 -19.50
N ASP A 480 7.31 -3.65 -19.56
CA ASP A 480 7.97 -3.13 -18.36
C ASP A 480 7.20 -1.95 -17.77
N ALA A 481 6.63 -1.10 -18.62
CA ALA A 481 5.74 -0.02 -18.19
C ALA A 481 4.53 -0.53 -17.41
N ARG A 482 3.86 -1.56 -17.93
CA ARG A 482 2.69 -2.19 -17.28
C ARG A 482 3.07 -2.80 -15.94
N ARG A 483 4.21 -3.49 -15.86
CA ARG A 483 4.70 -4.07 -14.60
C ARG A 483 5.05 -3.01 -13.57
N THR A 484 5.77 -1.97 -13.97
CA THR A 484 6.20 -0.90 -13.07
C THR A 484 4.99 -0.13 -12.52
N VAL A 485 4.03 0.24 -13.39
CA VAL A 485 2.79 0.90 -12.95
C VAL A 485 2.00 0.01 -12.00
N ASN A 486 1.84 -1.28 -12.31
CA ASN A 486 1.17 -2.21 -11.40
C ASN A 486 1.90 -2.33 -10.05
N GLN A 487 3.23 -2.38 -10.04
CA GLN A 487 4.02 -2.39 -8.81
C GLN A 487 3.88 -1.10 -8.00
N MET A 488 3.73 0.05 -8.65
CA MET A 488 3.48 1.34 -7.97
C MET A 488 2.09 1.37 -7.32
N VAL A 489 1.07 0.85 -8.00
CA VAL A 489 -0.28 0.74 -7.43
C VAL A 489 -0.32 -0.28 -6.29
N GLN A 490 0.47 -1.36 -6.42
CA GLN A 490 0.62 -2.41 -5.41
C GLN A 490 1.71 -2.12 -4.39
N SER A 491 2.32 -0.93 -4.37
CA SER A 491 3.47 -0.67 -3.49
C SER A 491 2.97 -0.65 -2.04
N ASP A 492 3.08 -1.80 -1.39
CA ASP A 492 2.64 -2.03 -0.03
C ASP A 492 3.31 -1.02 0.90
N SER A 493 2.53 -0.47 1.85
CA SER A 493 3.04 0.35 2.95
C SER A 493 3.88 -0.47 3.96
N LEU A 494 4.22 -1.72 3.65
CA LEU A 494 5.00 -2.60 4.51
C LEU A 494 6.49 -2.22 4.43
N PRO A 495 7.19 -2.12 5.57
CA PRO A 495 8.62 -1.92 5.55
C PRO A 495 9.32 -3.14 4.94
N LYS A 496 10.40 -2.95 4.18
CA LYS A 496 11.17 -4.06 3.60
C LYS A 496 11.81 -4.96 4.68
N LYS A 497 12.17 -4.39 5.83
CA LYS A 497 12.75 -5.09 6.98
C LYS A 497 12.16 -4.50 8.27
N ASN A 498 12.02 -5.34 9.30
CA ASN A 498 11.66 -4.87 10.64
C ASN A 498 12.84 -4.17 11.32
N SER A 499 12.53 -3.20 12.18
CA SER A 499 13.51 -2.56 13.05
C SER A 499 14.12 -3.57 14.03
N LEU A 500 15.34 -3.30 14.53
CA LEU A 500 15.99 -4.15 15.53
C LEU A 500 15.12 -4.28 16.80
N GLU A 501 14.46 -3.19 17.21
CA GLU A 501 13.52 -3.19 18.34
C GLU A 501 12.32 -4.11 18.05
N GLY A 502 11.73 -4.02 16.86
CA GLY A 502 10.67 -4.93 16.42
C GLY A 502 11.08 -6.39 16.40
N LEU A 503 12.30 -6.71 15.98
CA LEU A 503 12.83 -8.09 15.99
C LEU A 503 12.98 -8.65 17.42
N LEU A 504 13.45 -7.83 18.36
CA LEU A 504 13.58 -8.23 19.77
C LEU A 504 12.22 -8.45 20.44
N LEU A 505 11.25 -7.57 20.16
CA LEU A 505 9.87 -7.72 20.64
C LEU A 505 9.21 -8.98 20.05
N LEU A 506 9.46 -9.29 18.78
CA LEU A 506 8.99 -10.54 18.15
C LEU A 506 9.64 -11.78 18.77
N GLN A 507 10.93 -11.72 19.11
CA GLN A 507 11.61 -12.81 19.83
C GLN A 507 10.93 -13.07 21.18
N GLN A 508 10.72 -12.01 21.97
CA GLN A 508 10.00 -12.12 23.24
C GLN A 508 8.59 -12.70 23.06
N ALA A 509 7.84 -12.22 22.07
CA ALA A 509 6.49 -12.69 21.81
C ALA A 509 6.44 -14.20 21.46
N TRP A 510 7.38 -14.68 20.64
CA TRP A 510 7.47 -16.11 20.31
C TRP A 510 7.91 -16.98 21.49
N ASP A 511 8.80 -16.47 22.35
CA ASP A 511 9.18 -17.14 23.59
C ASP A 511 7.97 -17.32 24.52
N GLU A 512 7.17 -16.27 24.70
CA GLU A 512 5.97 -16.30 25.53
C GLU A 512 4.89 -17.24 24.95
N VAL A 513 4.73 -17.30 23.62
CA VAL A 513 3.86 -18.27 22.92
C VAL A 513 4.25 -19.71 23.23
N ASP A 514 5.55 -20.02 23.14
CA ASP A 514 6.07 -21.37 23.32
C ASP A 514 5.97 -21.82 24.78
N ILE A 515 6.30 -20.93 25.72
CA ILE A 515 6.14 -21.16 27.16
C ILE A 515 4.67 -21.40 27.51
N ALA A 516 3.75 -20.55 27.03
CA ALA A 516 2.31 -20.70 27.27
C ALA A 516 1.78 -22.04 26.74
N ASN A 517 2.21 -22.43 25.53
CA ASN A 517 1.85 -23.72 24.93
C ASN A 517 2.36 -24.92 25.74
N HIS A 518 3.61 -24.85 26.21
CA HIS A 518 4.21 -25.91 27.01
C HIS A 518 3.46 -26.12 28.33
N LEU A 519 3.20 -25.03 29.06
CA LEU A 519 2.44 -25.06 30.31
C LEU A 519 1.00 -25.52 30.07
N ALA A 520 0.33 -25.03 29.01
CA ALA A 520 -1.03 -25.47 28.66
C ALA A 520 -1.09 -26.98 28.42
N TRP A 521 -0.08 -27.56 27.77
CA TRP A 521 -0.03 -28.99 27.54
C TRP A 521 0.13 -29.78 28.85
N GLN A 522 1.05 -29.35 29.74
CA GLN A 522 1.25 -29.99 31.05
C GLN A 522 -0.03 -29.99 31.89
N TYR A 523 -0.66 -28.83 32.06
CA TYR A 523 -1.91 -28.72 32.83
C TYR A 523 -3.06 -29.50 32.19
N LYS A 524 -3.10 -29.61 30.86
CA LYS A 524 -4.10 -30.41 30.15
C LYS A 524 -3.93 -31.91 30.39
N VAL A 525 -2.69 -32.41 30.35
CA VAL A 525 -2.40 -33.82 30.66
C VAL A 525 -2.73 -34.11 32.12
N PHE A 526 -2.30 -33.23 33.03
CA PHE A 526 -2.59 -33.35 34.46
C PHE A 526 -4.09 -33.33 34.77
N CYS A 527 -4.85 -32.43 34.13
CA CYS A 527 -6.31 -32.37 34.25
C CYS A 527 -6.98 -33.66 33.78
N LYS A 528 -6.56 -34.21 32.63
CA LYS A 528 -7.09 -35.49 32.12
C LYS A 528 -6.77 -36.65 33.05
N PHE A 529 -5.56 -36.67 33.59
CA PHE A 529 -5.11 -37.71 34.51
C PHE A 529 -5.93 -37.67 35.81
N LEU A 530 -6.05 -36.50 36.46
CA LEU A 530 -6.84 -36.36 37.68
C LEU A 530 -8.31 -36.77 37.47
N TYR A 531 -8.91 -36.33 36.37
CA TYR A 531 -10.30 -36.67 36.06
C TYR A 531 -10.50 -38.17 35.78
N LEU A 532 -9.55 -38.81 35.07
CA LEU A 532 -9.57 -40.25 34.85
C LEU A 532 -9.43 -41.02 36.18
N THR A 533 -8.55 -40.55 37.08
CA THR A 533 -8.37 -41.15 38.42
C THR A 533 -9.64 -41.02 39.26
N GLN A 534 -10.33 -39.88 39.21
CA GLN A 534 -11.63 -39.70 39.89
C GLN A 534 -12.69 -40.69 39.38
N LEU A 535 -12.81 -40.84 38.05
CA LEU A 535 -13.75 -41.80 37.45
C LEU A 535 -13.41 -43.24 37.80
N LEU A 536 -12.13 -43.60 37.80
CA LEU A 536 -11.67 -44.94 38.16
C LEU A 536 -11.93 -45.24 39.64
N LEU A 537 -11.67 -44.30 40.54
CA LEU A 537 -11.97 -44.47 41.97
C LEU A 537 -13.48 -44.57 42.21
N ALA A 538 -14.30 -43.75 41.56
CA ALA A 538 -15.75 -43.84 41.65
C ALA A 538 -16.29 -45.20 41.14
N TRP A 539 -15.73 -45.70 40.04
CA TRP A 539 -16.08 -47.01 39.51
C TRP A 539 -15.63 -48.15 40.44
N LEU A 540 -14.43 -48.08 41.02
CA LEU A 540 -13.92 -49.06 41.99
C LEU A 540 -14.73 -49.08 43.29
N VAL A 541 -15.22 -47.94 43.78
CA VAL A 541 -16.11 -47.88 44.94
C VAL A 541 -17.40 -48.67 44.67
N ILE A 542 -17.98 -48.52 43.48
CA ILE A 542 -19.18 -49.26 43.08
C ILE A 542 -18.85 -50.75 42.96
N LEU A 543 -17.74 -51.13 42.32
CA LEU A 543 -17.31 -52.53 42.20
C LEU A 543 -17.11 -53.18 43.58
N ALA A 544 -16.34 -52.53 44.45
CA ALA A 544 -16.05 -53.01 45.80
C ALA A 544 -17.32 -53.18 46.61
N SER A 545 -18.34 -52.34 46.41
CA SER A 545 -19.64 -52.46 47.10
C SER A 545 -20.44 -53.72 46.76
N GLN A 546 -20.11 -54.41 45.65
CA GLN A 546 -20.86 -55.58 45.17
C GLN A 546 -20.13 -56.91 45.38
N VAL A 547 -18.86 -56.91 45.80
CA VAL A 547 -18.08 -58.15 46.00
C VAL A 547 -18.42 -58.74 47.36
N ASP A 548 -19.05 -59.92 47.35
CA ASP A 548 -19.36 -60.69 48.55
C ASP A 548 -18.08 -61.20 49.24
N LYS A 549 -18.14 -61.44 50.56
CA LYS A 549 -17.02 -61.75 51.48
C LYS A 549 -16.06 -62.89 51.09
N ALA A 550 -16.31 -63.62 50.01
CA ALA A 550 -15.62 -64.86 49.65
C ALA A 550 -14.22 -64.69 49.05
N TRP A 551 -13.79 -63.47 48.67
CA TRP A 551 -12.58 -63.28 47.84
C TRP A 551 -11.45 -62.46 48.46
N LEU A 552 -11.65 -61.74 49.58
CA LEU A 552 -10.63 -60.87 50.20
C LEU A 552 -10.71 -60.93 51.73
N ASP A 553 -9.61 -61.30 52.40
CA ASP A 553 -9.44 -61.33 53.88
C ASP A 553 -9.44 -59.92 54.54
N ILE A 554 -9.78 -58.87 53.79
CA ILE A 554 -9.81 -57.47 54.25
C ILE A 554 -11.27 -57.10 54.56
N SER A 555 -11.50 -56.37 55.66
CA SER A 555 -12.82 -55.83 56.00
C SER A 555 -13.37 -54.97 54.84
N PHE A 556 -14.53 -55.37 54.29
CA PHE A 556 -15.25 -54.68 53.20
C PHE A 556 -15.45 -53.18 53.48
N SER A 557 -15.77 -52.84 54.74
CA SER A 557 -15.97 -51.46 55.18
C SER A 557 -14.70 -50.61 55.02
N ASP A 558 -13.54 -51.18 55.29
CA ASP A 558 -12.27 -50.46 55.28
C ASP A 558 -11.81 -50.16 53.84
N THR A 559 -12.06 -51.09 52.91
CA THR A 559 -11.69 -50.92 51.48
C THR A 559 -12.50 -49.82 50.81
N VAL A 560 -13.83 -49.80 51.02
CA VAL A 560 -14.71 -48.76 50.48
C VAL A 560 -14.37 -47.40 51.09
N PHE A 561 -14.09 -47.36 52.40
CA PHE A 561 -13.69 -46.15 53.11
C PHE A 561 -12.37 -45.56 52.58
N ILE A 562 -11.34 -46.40 52.38
CA ILE A 562 -10.05 -45.96 51.82
C ILE A 562 -10.22 -45.41 50.40
N LEU A 563 -10.98 -46.09 49.52
CA LEU A 563 -11.23 -45.63 48.16
C LEU A 563 -12.00 -44.30 48.13
N ALA A 564 -12.96 -44.11 49.03
CA ALA A 564 -13.70 -42.86 49.16
C ALA A 564 -12.80 -41.70 49.63
N ILE A 565 -11.90 -41.94 50.58
CA ILE A 565 -10.89 -40.95 51.02
C ILE A 565 -9.98 -40.57 49.85
N LEU A 566 -9.48 -41.54 49.09
CA LEU A 566 -8.65 -41.28 47.91
C LEU A 566 -9.40 -40.47 46.85
N GLY A 567 -10.70 -40.73 46.66
CA GLY A 567 -11.57 -39.95 45.78
C GLY A 567 -11.71 -38.49 46.26
N GLY A 568 -11.99 -38.30 47.55
CA GLY A 568 -12.05 -36.96 48.17
C GLY A 568 -10.73 -36.20 48.08
N ALA A 569 -9.60 -36.89 48.27
CA ALA A 569 -8.26 -36.32 48.10
C ALA A 569 -8.01 -35.90 46.65
N ALA A 570 -8.39 -36.71 45.65
CA ALA A 570 -8.27 -36.35 44.24
C ALA A 570 -9.10 -35.10 43.86
N VAL A 571 -10.32 -34.97 44.39
CA VAL A 571 -11.16 -33.77 44.22
C VAL A 571 -10.52 -32.55 44.91
N SER A 572 -9.95 -32.74 46.10
CA SER A 572 -9.28 -31.66 46.84
C SER A 572 -8.03 -31.18 46.09
N ILE A 573 -7.24 -32.10 45.52
CA ILE A 573 -6.09 -31.77 44.67
C ILE A 573 -6.53 -31.00 43.43
N GLU A 574 -7.61 -31.41 42.76
CA GLU A 574 -8.16 -30.65 41.62
C GLU A 574 -8.58 -29.23 42.03
N GLY A 575 -9.23 -29.08 43.19
CA GLY A 575 -9.63 -27.78 43.73
C GLY A 575 -8.47 -26.85 44.06
N ILE A 576 -7.34 -27.39 44.56
CA ILE A 576 -6.14 -26.59 44.87
C ILE A 576 -5.43 -26.15 43.58
N PHE A 577 -5.26 -27.05 42.62
CA PHE A 577 -4.48 -26.74 41.42
C PHE A 577 -5.30 -26.05 40.33
N THR A 578 -6.62 -26.20 40.34
CA THR A 578 -7.56 -25.71 39.32
C THR A 578 -7.04 -25.90 37.89
N PRO A 579 -6.63 -27.13 37.50
CA PRO A 579 -5.86 -27.32 36.27
C PRO A 579 -6.69 -27.03 35.01
N LYS A 580 -8.02 -27.26 35.05
CA LYS A 580 -8.94 -27.07 33.93
C LYS A 580 -9.03 -25.61 33.44
N PRO A 581 -9.37 -24.62 34.28
CA PRO A 581 -9.39 -23.22 33.85
C PRO A 581 -7.99 -22.74 33.45
N LYS A 582 -6.93 -23.20 34.10
CA LYS A 582 -5.55 -22.80 33.79
C LYS A 582 -5.09 -23.18 32.39
N TRP A 583 -5.26 -24.44 31.98
CA TRP A 583 -4.85 -24.83 30.63
C TRP A 583 -5.71 -24.16 29.55
N GLN A 584 -6.98 -23.86 29.84
CA GLN A 584 -7.87 -23.12 28.94
C GLN A 584 -7.44 -21.66 28.81
N ALA A 585 -7.18 -20.96 29.92
CA ALA A 585 -6.67 -19.60 29.94
C ALA A 585 -5.33 -19.49 29.18
N LEU A 586 -4.38 -20.40 29.45
CA LEU A 586 -3.10 -20.48 28.74
C LEU A 586 -3.25 -20.72 27.24
N ARG A 587 -4.19 -21.59 26.84
CA ARG A 587 -4.47 -21.83 25.43
C ARG A 587 -5.09 -20.61 24.75
N CYS A 588 -6.03 -19.95 25.40
CA CYS A 588 -6.67 -18.72 24.91
C CYS A 588 -5.67 -17.57 24.80
N GLY A 589 -4.82 -17.39 25.82
CA GLY A 589 -3.73 -16.41 25.83
C GLY A 589 -2.79 -16.65 24.66
N ASN A 590 -2.33 -17.89 24.46
CA ASN A 590 -1.48 -18.22 23.34
C ASN A 590 -2.11 -17.88 21.97
N LEU A 591 -3.37 -18.27 21.74
CA LEU A 591 -4.06 -17.93 20.48
C LEU A 591 -4.17 -16.41 20.29
N SER A 592 -4.40 -15.66 21.36
CA SER A 592 -4.45 -14.21 21.33
C SER A 592 -3.11 -13.57 20.99
N LEU A 593 -2.01 -14.08 21.57
CA LEU A 593 -0.67 -13.57 21.30
C LEU A 593 -0.23 -13.85 19.86
N VAL A 594 -0.49 -15.07 19.37
CA VAL A 594 -0.24 -15.42 17.97
C VAL A 594 -1.04 -14.50 17.02
N SER A 595 -2.28 -14.15 17.36
CA SER A 595 -3.07 -13.17 16.60
C SER A 595 -2.42 -11.78 16.59
N ILE A 596 -1.91 -11.30 17.73
CA ILE A 596 -1.18 -10.03 17.82
C ILE A 596 0.06 -10.05 16.93
N ILE A 597 0.85 -11.14 16.96
CA ILE A 597 2.05 -11.31 16.13
C ILE A 597 1.69 -11.23 14.64
N TRP A 598 0.65 -11.95 14.19
CA TRP A 598 0.23 -11.91 12.79
C TRP A 598 -0.27 -10.52 12.36
N ARG A 599 -1.06 -9.85 13.20
CA ARG A 599 -1.52 -8.47 12.95
C ARG A 599 -0.35 -7.48 12.88
N TYR A 600 0.67 -7.66 13.70
CA TYR A 600 1.90 -6.88 13.62
C TYR A 600 2.63 -7.17 12.30
N ARG A 601 2.86 -8.44 11.95
CA ARG A 601 3.57 -8.84 10.72
C ARG A 601 2.87 -8.36 9.44
N THR A 602 1.54 -8.27 9.42
CA THR A 602 0.78 -7.71 8.28
C THR A 602 0.53 -6.19 8.40
N ARG A 603 0.99 -5.53 9.47
CA ARG A 603 0.76 -4.10 9.79
C ARG A 603 -0.72 -3.68 9.70
N VAL A 604 -1.60 -4.52 10.25
CA VAL A 604 -3.05 -4.33 10.23
C VAL A 604 -3.59 -3.85 11.59
N GLY A 605 -4.64 -3.03 11.56
CA GLY A 605 -5.31 -2.54 12.76
C GLY A 605 -4.48 -1.51 13.50
N GLN A 606 -4.12 -1.79 14.76
CA GLN A 606 -3.37 -0.87 15.63
C GLN A 606 -1.90 -0.70 15.21
N PHE A 607 -1.41 -1.51 14.27
CA PHE A 607 -0.04 -1.47 13.75
C PHE A 607 0.08 -0.75 12.41
N ARG A 608 -0.98 -0.06 11.98
CA ARG A 608 -1.00 0.67 10.70
C ARG A 608 -0.10 1.90 10.79
N LEU A 609 0.78 2.07 9.80
CA LEU A 609 1.57 3.29 9.64
C LEU A 609 0.74 4.32 8.88
N ALA A 610 0.32 5.38 9.56
CA ALA A 610 -0.29 6.54 8.90
C ALA A 610 0.82 7.48 8.40
N PRO A 611 0.66 8.12 7.22
CA PRO A 611 1.65 9.06 6.70
C PRO A 611 1.80 10.25 7.65
N GLY A 612 3.04 10.52 8.09
CA GLY A 612 3.38 11.62 9.00
C GLY A 612 3.47 11.24 10.49
N VAL A 613 3.28 9.96 10.84
CA VAL A 613 3.43 9.48 12.24
C VAL A 613 4.81 8.86 12.46
N ASP A 614 5.31 8.94 13.69
CA ASP A 614 6.61 8.42 14.09
C ASP A 614 6.82 6.96 13.65
N PRO A 615 7.95 6.62 12.99
CA PRO A 615 8.24 5.28 12.51
C PRO A 615 8.27 4.19 13.59
N ARG A 616 8.36 4.58 14.88
CA ARG A 616 8.42 3.69 16.06
C ARG A 616 7.05 3.33 16.65
N GLN A 617 5.97 3.90 16.13
CA GLN A 617 4.63 3.69 16.66
C GLN A 617 4.21 2.20 16.68
N PRO A 618 4.48 1.38 15.63
CA PRO A 618 4.11 -0.03 15.65
C PRO A 618 4.84 -0.83 16.74
N GLU A 619 6.11 -0.52 17.00
CA GLU A 619 6.92 -1.16 18.04
C GLU A 619 6.42 -0.78 19.45
N LEU A 620 6.09 0.50 19.67
CA LEU A 620 5.49 0.96 20.93
C LEU A 620 4.13 0.32 21.18
N ALA A 621 3.29 0.22 20.15
CA ALA A 621 2.01 -0.47 20.23
C ALA A 621 2.19 -1.97 20.54
N LEU A 622 3.18 -2.62 19.93
CA LEU A 622 3.46 -4.04 20.18
C LEU A 622 3.92 -4.26 21.62
N CYS A 623 4.85 -3.43 22.11
CA CYS A 623 5.31 -3.48 23.50
C CYS A 623 4.16 -3.30 24.49
N LYS A 624 3.29 -2.31 24.26
CA LYS A 624 2.09 -2.10 25.09
C LYS A 624 1.18 -3.33 25.09
N LEU A 625 0.84 -3.85 23.92
CA LEU A 625 -0.04 -5.02 23.80
C LEU A 625 0.55 -6.29 24.40
N LEU A 626 1.87 -6.46 24.37
CA LEU A 626 2.55 -7.58 25.04
C LEU A 626 2.41 -7.49 26.56
N ASN A 627 2.60 -6.30 27.13
CA ASN A 627 2.42 -6.08 28.57
C ASN A 627 0.95 -6.29 28.98
N ASP A 628 0.01 -5.69 28.25
CA ASP A 628 -1.43 -5.84 28.50
C ASP A 628 -1.84 -7.34 28.41
N TRP A 629 -1.34 -8.06 27.40
CA TRP A 629 -1.56 -9.49 27.26
C TRP A 629 -0.99 -10.30 28.43
N ALA A 630 0.21 -9.97 28.89
CA ALA A 630 0.84 -10.68 30.00
C ALA A 630 0.05 -10.49 31.31
N GLU A 631 -0.44 -9.27 31.57
CA GLU A 631 -1.30 -8.98 32.73
C GLU A 631 -2.64 -9.70 32.66
N ASP A 632 -3.30 -9.69 31.50
CA ASP A 632 -4.55 -10.42 31.26
C ASP A 632 -4.37 -11.94 31.41
N LEU A 633 -3.25 -12.49 30.94
CA LEU A 633 -2.97 -13.91 31.07
C LEU A 633 -2.68 -14.31 32.51
N MET A 634 -1.88 -13.52 33.23
CA MET A 634 -1.57 -13.80 34.64
C MET A 634 -2.83 -13.73 35.52
N SER A 635 -3.68 -12.74 35.30
CA SER A 635 -4.95 -12.59 36.05
C SER A 635 -5.94 -13.71 35.72
N SER A 636 -6.07 -14.12 34.46
CA SER A 636 -7.01 -15.17 34.04
C SER A 636 -6.55 -16.59 34.38
N ALA A 637 -5.24 -16.85 34.42
CA ALA A 637 -4.68 -18.16 34.71
C ALA A 637 -4.32 -18.36 36.19
N ASP A 638 -4.47 -17.35 37.05
CA ASP A 638 -4.07 -17.38 38.47
C ASP A 638 -2.66 -17.96 38.67
N LEU A 639 -1.73 -17.51 37.82
CA LEU A 639 -0.34 -17.97 37.81
C LEU A 639 0.52 -17.02 38.65
N LYS A 640 1.32 -17.59 39.56
CA LYS A 640 2.35 -16.83 40.27
C LYS A 640 3.43 -16.41 39.27
N ARG A 641 3.86 -15.14 39.34
CA ARG A 641 4.92 -14.55 38.49
C ARG A 641 6.21 -15.39 38.46
N SER A 642 6.51 -16.11 39.55
CA SER A 642 7.67 -16.99 39.67
C SER A 642 7.67 -18.20 38.74
N VAL A 643 6.51 -18.70 38.33
CA VAL A 643 6.41 -19.83 37.37
C VAL A 643 6.73 -19.35 35.96
N TRP A 644 6.38 -18.10 35.64
CA TRP A 644 6.58 -17.49 34.33
C TRP A 644 8.03 -17.07 34.09
N SER A 645 8.72 -16.57 35.12
CA SER A 645 10.11 -16.10 35.03
C SER A 645 11.16 -17.22 35.12
N LYS A 646 10.77 -18.49 35.01
CA LYS A 646 11.70 -19.61 35.05
C LYS A 646 12.44 -19.74 33.70
N ASN A 647 13.73 -20.06 33.74
CA ASN A 647 14.45 -20.43 32.52
C ASN A 647 13.98 -21.80 32.02
N PHE A 648 13.47 -21.84 30.78
CA PHE A 648 13.01 -23.07 30.14
C PHE A 648 14.11 -23.70 29.27
N PRO A 649 14.15 -25.04 29.13
CA PRO A 649 15.12 -25.71 28.27
C PRO A 649 14.91 -25.39 26.78
N ALA A 650 15.98 -25.53 25.97
CA ALA A 650 15.98 -25.18 24.55
C ALA A 650 14.89 -25.87 23.70
N TYR A 651 14.46 -27.10 24.05
CA TYR A 651 13.42 -27.83 23.30
C TYR A 651 12.01 -27.23 23.42
N VAL A 652 11.80 -26.31 24.37
CA VAL A 652 10.52 -25.62 24.54
C VAL A 652 10.28 -24.62 23.42
N TYR A 653 11.35 -23.96 22.96
CA TYR A 653 11.33 -22.94 21.92
C TYR A 653 11.29 -23.58 20.53
N ARG A 654 10.22 -23.33 19.76
CA ARG A 654 9.91 -24.04 18.51
C ARG A 654 10.02 -23.18 17.25
N HIS A 655 9.96 -21.86 17.38
CA HIS A 655 9.96 -20.92 16.24
C HIS A 655 11.38 -20.44 15.88
N GLN A 656 12.40 -21.25 16.21
CA GLN A 656 13.81 -20.99 15.93
C GLN A 656 14.30 -19.62 16.43
N GLN A 657 13.68 -19.09 17.49
CA GLN A 657 13.96 -17.76 18.00
C GLN A 657 15.23 -17.66 18.86
N CYS A 658 15.75 -18.79 19.36
CA CYS A 658 16.99 -18.85 20.13
C CYS A 658 18.12 -19.64 19.44
N SER A 659 17.80 -20.63 18.61
CA SER A 659 18.77 -21.47 17.88
C SER A 659 18.09 -22.29 16.76
N GLY A 660 18.88 -22.80 15.81
CA GLY A 660 18.42 -23.70 14.74
C GLY A 660 18.74 -23.20 13.33
N SER A 661 18.31 -23.96 12.31
CA SER A 661 18.35 -23.51 10.91
C SER A 661 16.99 -23.80 10.28
N LEU A 662 16.47 -22.88 9.48
CA LEU A 662 15.26 -23.14 8.69
C LEU A 662 15.59 -24.30 7.76
N GLY A 663 14.85 -25.39 7.88
CA GLY A 663 15.18 -26.66 7.23
C GLY A 663 15.52 -26.43 5.76
N SER A 664 16.81 -26.50 5.42
CA SER A 664 17.21 -26.62 4.03
C SER A 664 16.63 -27.95 3.57
N SER A 665 15.74 -27.92 2.59
CA SER A 665 15.30 -29.12 1.88
C SER A 665 16.49 -29.72 1.13
N GLN A 666 17.39 -30.35 1.88
CA GLN A 666 18.39 -31.26 1.33
C GLN A 666 17.66 -32.56 1.02
N GLY A 667 17.37 -32.74 -0.27
CA GLY A 667 16.97 -34.01 -0.86
C GLY A 667 15.49 -34.12 -1.20
N SER A 668 15.09 -33.67 -2.39
CA SER A 668 14.40 -34.50 -3.41
C SER A 668 13.81 -33.66 -4.55
N SER A 669 14.26 -34.00 -5.77
CA SER A 669 13.66 -33.76 -7.09
C SER A 669 13.30 -32.32 -7.53
N ALA A 670 13.96 -31.89 -8.59
CA ALA A 670 13.94 -30.56 -9.20
C ALA A 670 12.64 -30.17 -9.95
N LEU A 671 11.45 -30.60 -9.51
CA LEU A 671 10.20 -30.31 -10.24
C LEU A 671 9.00 -29.83 -9.41
N HIS A 672 9.12 -29.68 -8.08
CA HIS A 672 8.08 -29.01 -7.30
C HIS A 672 8.55 -27.63 -6.88
N GLU A 673 7.74 -26.63 -7.25
CA GLU A 673 7.81 -25.24 -6.83
C GLU A 673 8.20 -25.16 -5.34
N ARG A 674 9.36 -24.58 -5.04
CA ARG A 674 9.88 -24.48 -3.66
C ARG A 674 8.85 -23.72 -2.81
N VAL A 675 8.12 -24.47 -1.98
CA VAL A 675 7.17 -23.95 -1.00
C VAL A 675 7.92 -22.93 -0.13
N ALA A 676 7.40 -21.70 -0.05
CA ALA A 676 7.96 -20.67 0.81
C ALA A 676 7.93 -21.16 2.27
N VAL A 677 9.00 -20.95 3.02
CA VAL A 677 9.10 -21.32 4.43
C VAL A 677 8.89 -20.06 5.26
N ASP A 678 8.06 -20.13 6.32
CA ASP A 678 7.85 -19.00 7.23
C ASP A 678 9.10 -18.75 8.08
N ASP A 679 9.62 -17.53 8.05
CA ASP A 679 10.77 -17.07 8.84
C ASP A 679 10.37 -16.53 10.23
N HIS A 680 9.07 -16.47 10.51
CA HIS A 680 8.46 -16.03 11.76
C HIS A 680 8.71 -14.56 12.15
N PHE A 681 9.37 -13.76 11.30
CA PHE A 681 9.62 -12.36 11.62
C PHE A 681 9.39 -11.38 10.48
N SER A 682 9.54 -11.76 9.21
CA SER A 682 9.42 -10.78 8.13
C SER A 682 8.00 -10.22 8.05
N PRO A 683 7.83 -8.96 7.62
CA PRO A 683 6.53 -8.44 7.23
C PRO A 683 5.90 -9.33 6.16
N VAL A 684 4.62 -9.64 6.31
CA VAL A 684 3.94 -10.67 5.51
C VAL A 684 2.89 -10.03 4.62
N GLN A 685 3.01 -10.28 3.32
CA GLN A 685 1.99 -9.92 2.33
C GLN A 685 0.74 -10.80 2.46
N PRO A 686 -0.45 -10.32 2.04
CA PRO A 686 -1.71 -11.06 2.18
C PRO A 686 -1.65 -12.50 1.64
N ASP A 687 -0.99 -12.71 0.50
CA ASP A 687 -0.89 -14.04 -0.11
C ASP A 687 -0.06 -15.02 0.73
N LEU A 688 1.06 -14.54 1.30
CA LEU A 688 1.88 -15.32 2.22
C LEU A 688 1.15 -15.55 3.56
N TYR A 689 0.36 -14.58 4.02
CA TYR A 689 -0.50 -14.74 5.20
C TYR A 689 -1.54 -15.85 4.96
N ILE A 690 -2.17 -15.88 3.78
CA ILE A 690 -3.12 -16.95 3.43
C ILE A 690 -2.42 -18.31 3.48
N GLN A 691 -1.22 -18.42 2.92
CA GLN A 691 -0.45 -19.67 2.89
C GLN A 691 -0.03 -20.13 4.30
N PHE A 692 0.65 -19.25 5.05
CA PHE A 692 1.24 -19.59 6.35
C PHE A 692 0.20 -19.68 7.46
N ARG A 693 -0.86 -18.86 7.43
CA ARG A 693 -1.81 -18.78 8.54
C ARG A 693 -3.15 -19.43 8.22
N MET A 694 -3.84 -18.99 7.17
CA MET A 694 -5.22 -19.44 6.89
C MET A 694 -5.27 -20.90 6.47
N LEU A 695 -4.43 -21.29 5.50
CA LEU A 695 -4.42 -22.65 4.96
C LEU A 695 -3.88 -23.65 5.99
N GLU A 696 -2.85 -23.28 6.76
CA GLU A 696 -2.34 -24.12 7.85
C GLU A 696 -3.41 -24.35 8.93
N ARG A 697 -4.13 -23.30 9.36
CA ARG A 697 -5.22 -23.47 10.34
C ARG A 697 -6.38 -24.27 9.78
N LYS A 698 -6.75 -24.06 8.52
CA LYS A 698 -7.79 -24.83 7.85
C LYS A 698 -7.45 -26.32 7.80
N SER A 699 -6.23 -26.67 7.39
CA SER A 699 -5.77 -28.07 7.34
C SER A 699 -5.72 -28.70 8.74
N TRP A 700 -5.25 -27.94 9.74
CA TRP A 700 -5.22 -28.36 11.14
C TRP A 700 -6.62 -28.72 11.68
N TYR A 701 -7.65 -27.96 11.33
CA TYR A 701 -9.05 -28.26 11.68
C TYR A 701 -9.56 -29.47 10.89
N GLN A 702 -9.35 -29.50 9.57
CA GLN A 702 -9.83 -30.58 8.70
C GLN A 702 -9.30 -31.96 9.10
N GLN A 703 -8.03 -32.06 9.49
CA GLN A 703 -7.43 -33.34 9.93
C GLN A 703 -8.05 -33.88 11.22
N ARG A 704 -8.56 -33.01 12.11
CA ARG A 704 -9.07 -33.40 13.45
C ARG A 704 -10.56 -33.70 13.49
N ILE A 705 -11.35 -33.11 12.58
CA ILE A 705 -12.79 -33.36 12.48
C ILE A 705 -13.12 -34.87 12.42
N PRO A 706 -12.51 -35.69 11.53
CA PRO A 706 -12.85 -37.12 11.45
C PRO A 706 -12.47 -37.87 12.73
N THR A 707 -11.31 -37.57 13.32
CA THR A 707 -10.86 -38.22 14.57
C THR A 707 -11.86 -37.97 15.71
N TYR A 708 -12.27 -36.71 15.93
CA TYR A 708 -13.25 -36.39 16.97
C TYR A 708 -14.65 -36.91 16.65
N SER A 709 -15.05 -36.93 15.38
CA SER A 709 -16.32 -37.53 14.96
C SER A 709 -16.37 -39.02 15.30
N ASN A 710 -15.29 -39.76 14.99
CA ASN A 710 -15.18 -41.18 15.31
C ASN A 710 -15.19 -41.42 16.83
N HIS A 711 -14.56 -40.56 17.63
CA HIS A 711 -14.66 -40.65 19.08
C HIS A 711 -16.09 -40.45 19.59
N VAL A 712 -16.81 -39.45 19.09
CA VAL A 712 -18.23 -39.23 19.45
C VAL A 712 -19.07 -40.46 19.10
N PHE A 713 -18.89 -40.99 17.90
CA PHE A 713 -19.58 -42.19 17.44
C PHE A 713 -19.26 -43.40 18.32
N ALA A 714 -17.97 -43.63 18.62
CA ALA A 714 -17.53 -44.74 19.46
C ALA A 714 -18.12 -44.68 20.88
N PHE A 715 -18.14 -43.50 21.52
CA PHE A 715 -18.74 -43.35 22.85
C PHE A 715 -20.26 -43.57 22.83
N LYS A 716 -20.97 -43.05 21.80
CA LYS A 716 -22.40 -43.31 21.63
C LYS A 716 -22.71 -44.79 21.44
N LEU A 717 -21.90 -45.48 20.64
CA LEU A 717 -22.03 -46.92 20.42
C LEU A 717 -21.75 -47.70 21.72
N LEU A 718 -20.69 -47.34 22.46
CA LEU A 718 -20.37 -47.97 23.74
C LEU A 718 -21.53 -47.85 24.75
N ILE A 719 -22.08 -46.65 24.89
CA ILE A 719 -23.21 -46.39 25.80
C ILE A 719 -24.43 -47.21 25.36
N LEU A 720 -24.72 -47.29 24.05
CA LEU A 720 -25.82 -48.11 23.52
C LEU A 720 -25.62 -49.62 23.79
N VAL A 721 -24.40 -50.12 23.64
CA VAL A 721 -24.09 -51.53 23.95
C VAL A 721 -24.27 -51.80 25.45
N CYS A 722 -23.83 -50.88 26.32
CA CYS A 722 -24.03 -51.01 27.76
C CYS A 722 -25.51 -51.01 28.13
N THR A 723 -26.35 -50.18 27.53
CA THR A 723 -27.80 -50.17 27.83
C THR A 723 -28.49 -51.46 27.43
N VAL A 724 -28.15 -52.02 26.25
CA VAL A 724 -28.65 -53.34 25.82
C VAL A 724 -28.18 -54.44 26.77
N ALA A 725 -26.90 -54.42 27.16
CA ALA A 725 -26.35 -55.39 28.11
C ALA A 725 -27.05 -55.31 29.48
N CYS A 726 -27.37 -54.10 29.97
CA CYS A 726 -28.17 -53.95 31.19
C CYS A 726 -29.55 -54.61 31.07
N SER A 727 -30.26 -54.42 29.95
CA SER A 727 -31.57 -55.07 29.74
C SER A 727 -31.49 -56.59 29.72
N VAL A 728 -30.44 -57.15 29.10
CA VAL A 728 -30.20 -58.61 29.06
C VAL A 728 -29.87 -59.15 30.45
N LEU A 729 -28.95 -58.51 31.17
CA LEU A 729 -28.55 -58.93 32.52
C LEU A 729 -29.69 -58.84 33.53
N ALA A 730 -30.56 -57.84 33.39
CA ALA A 730 -31.78 -57.73 34.19
C ALA A 730 -32.74 -58.91 33.96
N ARG A 731 -32.84 -59.41 32.72
CA ARG A 731 -33.69 -60.58 32.39
C ARG A 731 -33.17 -61.91 32.96
N PHE A 732 -31.85 -62.04 33.13
CA PHE A 732 -31.18 -63.22 33.67
C PHE A 732 -30.93 -63.16 35.18
N GLU A 733 -31.49 -62.17 35.88
CA GLU A 733 -31.41 -62.03 37.35
C GLU A 733 -29.95 -62.00 37.88
N GLN A 734 -29.05 -61.30 37.16
CA GLN A 734 -27.66 -61.10 37.58
C GLN A 734 -27.45 -59.66 38.11
N PRO A 735 -27.82 -59.36 39.38
CA PRO A 735 -27.83 -57.99 39.90
C PRO A 735 -26.42 -57.38 40.01
N VAL A 736 -25.41 -58.17 40.37
CA VAL A 736 -24.02 -57.70 40.51
C VAL A 736 -23.47 -57.22 39.15
N ALA A 737 -23.62 -58.03 38.11
CA ALA A 737 -23.18 -57.68 36.76
C ALA A 737 -23.92 -56.44 36.21
N LEU A 738 -25.22 -56.33 36.50
CA LEU A 738 -26.05 -55.19 36.09
C LEU A 738 -25.53 -53.86 36.65
N VAL A 739 -25.19 -53.83 37.95
CA VAL A 739 -24.66 -52.62 38.62
C VAL A 739 -23.32 -52.21 38.02
N VAL A 740 -22.42 -53.18 37.77
CA VAL A 740 -21.10 -52.90 37.18
C VAL A 740 -21.21 -52.32 35.77
N VAL A 741 -22.04 -52.90 34.90
CA VAL A 741 -22.24 -52.39 33.53
C VAL A 741 -22.88 -51.00 33.54
N THR A 742 -23.82 -50.76 34.45
CA THR A 742 -24.46 -49.44 34.62
C THR A 742 -23.45 -48.39 35.08
N ALA A 743 -22.58 -48.72 36.05
CA ALA A 743 -21.51 -47.85 36.52
C ALA A 743 -20.49 -47.53 35.41
N SER A 744 -20.13 -48.53 34.59
CA SER A 744 -19.27 -48.34 33.42
C SER A 744 -19.90 -47.41 32.38
N ALA A 745 -21.21 -47.54 32.12
CA ALA A 745 -21.94 -46.66 31.20
C ALA A 745 -21.97 -45.21 31.70
N SER A 746 -22.20 -45.00 33.00
CA SER A 746 -22.15 -43.69 33.64
C SER A 746 -20.76 -43.07 33.53
N ALA A 747 -19.70 -43.82 33.86
CA ALA A 747 -18.33 -43.35 33.73
C ALA A 747 -17.95 -42.99 32.27
N ALA A 748 -18.38 -43.80 31.30
CA ALA A 748 -18.18 -43.52 29.88
C ALA A 748 -18.92 -42.24 29.42
N THR A 749 -20.14 -42.02 29.91
CA THR A 749 -20.94 -40.82 29.63
C THR A 749 -20.25 -39.57 30.18
N THR A 750 -19.84 -39.61 31.45
CA THR A 750 -19.13 -38.52 32.12
C THR A 750 -17.79 -38.19 31.44
N TRP A 751 -17.04 -39.20 31.00
CA TRP A 751 -15.82 -38.98 30.21
C TRP A 751 -16.10 -38.36 28.84
N ALA A 752 -17.15 -38.82 28.15
CA ALA A 752 -17.54 -38.28 26.84
C ALA A 752 -17.93 -36.79 26.94
N GLU A 753 -18.67 -36.41 27.99
CA GLU A 753 -19.01 -35.02 28.29
C GLU A 753 -17.77 -34.17 28.61
N PHE A 754 -16.85 -34.69 29.43
CA PHE A 754 -15.61 -34.00 29.76
C PHE A 754 -14.72 -33.75 28.53
N VAL A 755 -14.60 -34.74 27.64
CA VAL A 755 -13.85 -34.58 26.39
C VAL A 755 -14.54 -33.56 25.46
N GLY A 756 -15.88 -33.50 25.49
CA GLY A 756 -16.66 -32.55 24.71
C GLY A 756 -16.39 -32.65 23.21
N ALA A 757 -16.21 -33.87 22.69
CA ALA A 757 -15.81 -34.07 21.29
C ALA A 757 -16.84 -33.54 20.29
N GLY A 758 -18.15 -33.59 20.63
CA GLY A 758 -19.21 -33.04 19.79
C GLY A 758 -19.10 -31.52 19.59
N SER A 759 -18.94 -30.77 20.68
CA SER A 759 -18.77 -29.30 20.60
C SER A 759 -17.48 -28.89 19.89
N LYS A 760 -16.44 -29.73 19.90
CA LYS A 760 -15.22 -29.51 19.11
C LYS A 760 -15.46 -29.71 17.62
N VAL A 761 -16.16 -30.77 17.23
CA VAL A 761 -16.50 -31.03 15.82
C VAL A 761 -17.34 -29.88 15.26
N GLU A 762 -18.35 -29.42 16.00
CA GLU A 762 -19.19 -28.30 15.56
C GLU A 762 -18.37 -27.01 15.37
N ARG A 763 -17.52 -26.66 16.36
CA ARG A 763 -16.64 -25.48 16.29
C ARG A 763 -15.66 -25.55 15.13
N TYR A 764 -14.97 -26.68 14.93
CA TYR A 764 -14.02 -26.84 13.84
C TYR A 764 -14.71 -26.82 12.48
N THR A 765 -15.90 -27.40 12.37
CA THR A 765 -16.70 -27.35 11.14
C THR A 765 -17.13 -25.93 10.81
N ARG A 766 -17.58 -25.16 11.82
CA ARG A 766 -17.92 -23.74 11.66
C ARG A 766 -16.71 -22.93 11.21
N ALA A 767 -15.56 -23.09 11.86
CA ALA A 767 -14.33 -22.38 11.51
C ALA A 767 -13.86 -22.68 10.06
N VAL A 768 -13.88 -23.95 9.64
CA VAL A 768 -13.50 -24.34 8.27
C VAL A 768 -14.44 -23.73 7.23
N ARG A 769 -15.74 -23.70 7.50
CA ARG A 769 -16.73 -23.04 6.62
C ARG A 769 -16.46 -21.54 6.53
N SER A 770 -16.29 -20.85 7.66
CA SER A 770 -16.02 -19.40 7.69
C SER A 770 -14.72 -19.03 6.96
N ILE A 771 -13.62 -19.77 7.20
CA ILE A 771 -12.35 -19.57 6.48
C ILE A 771 -12.54 -19.79 4.97
N THR A 772 -13.35 -20.77 4.57
CA THR A 772 -13.61 -21.05 3.14
C THR A 772 -14.43 -19.95 2.49
N CYS A 773 -15.45 -19.42 3.18
CA CYS A 773 -16.19 -18.25 2.70
C CYS A 773 -15.28 -17.03 2.51
N LEU A 774 -14.41 -16.76 3.48
CA LEU A 774 -13.48 -15.64 3.42
C LEU A 774 -12.46 -15.79 2.28
N LEU A 775 -11.94 -16.99 2.05
CA LEU A 775 -11.06 -17.28 0.91
C LEU A 775 -11.77 -17.10 -0.44
N ASN A 776 -13.05 -17.48 -0.54
CA ASN A 776 -13.82 -17.28 -1.77
C ASN A 776 -14.08 -15.78 -2.03
N TRP A 777 -14.39 -15.00 -0.97
CA TRP A 777 -14.47 -13.55 -1.07
C TRP A 777 -13.15 -12.94 -1.55
N TRP A 778 -12.02 -13.32 -0.96
CA TRP A 778 -10.69 -12.81 -1.36
C TRP A 778 -10.35 -13.13 -2.83
N LYS A 779 -10.68 -14.34 -3.29
CA LYS A 779 -10.46 -14.76 -4.68
C LYS A 779 -11.28 -13.96 -5.69
N ASN A 780 -12.43 -13.43 -5.29
CA ASN A 780 -13.31 -12.64 -6.15
C ASN A 780 -12.87 -11.18 -6.28
N LEU A 781 -11.96 -10.70 -5.43
CA LEU A 781 -11.43 -9.33 -5.51
C LEU A 781 -10.46 -9.18 -6.68
N SER A 782 -10.48 -8.00 -7.31
CA SER A 782 -9.46 -7.60 -8.28
C SER A 782 -8.10 -7.39 -7.61
N GLU A 783 -7.00 -7.42 -8.38
CA GLU A 783 -5.64 -7.25 -7.83
C GLU A 783 -5.45 -5.89 -7.12
N VAL A 784 -6.13 -4.84 -7.57
CA VAL A 784 -6.08 -3.53 -6.88
C VAL A 784 -6.91 -3.54 -5.60
N GLU A 785 -8.05 -4.23 -5.59
CA GLU A 785 -8.83 -4.40 -4.36
C GLU A 785 -8.09 -5.25 -3.33
N LYS A 786 -7.30 -6.24 -3.75
CA LYS A 786 -6.41 -6.99 -2.86
C LYS A 786 -5.28 -6.14 -2.31
N ALA A 787 -4.81 -5.14 -3.05
CA ALA A 787 -3.83 -4.17 -2.58
C ALA A 787 -4.44 -3.11 -1.62
N SER A 788 -5.77 -2.99 -1.56
CA SER A 788 -6.42 -2.07 -0.62
C SER A 788 -6.16 -2.48 0.84
N THR A 789 -5.57 -1.56 1.59
CA THR A 789 -5.26 -1.76 3.02
C THR A 789 -6.50 -2.05 3.88
N GLU A 790 -7.69 -1.61 3.46
CA GLU A 790 -8.96 -1.92 4.13
C GLU A 790 -9.35 -3.39 3.93
N ASN A 791 -9.26 -3.89 2.70
CA ASN A 791 -9.56 -5.30 2.39
C ASN A 791 -8.55 -6.24 3.02
N ILE A 792 -7.27 -5.87 3.04
CA ILE A 792 -6.23 -6.60 3.76
C ILE A 792 -6.54 -6.63 5.26
N SER A 793 -6.94 -5.49 5.84
CA SER A 793 -7.31 -5.42 7.25
C SER A 793 -8.50 -6.31 7.56
N ARG A 794 -9.52 -6.29 6.71
CA ARG A 794 -10.69 -7.15 6.82
C ARG A 794 -10.31 -8.64 6.76
N LEU A 795 -9.49 -9.04 5.79
CA LEU A 795 -9.01 -10.41 5.65
C LEU A 795 -8.34 -10.92 6.93
N VAL A 796 -7.38 -10.15 7.46
CA VAL A 796 -6.59 -10.55 8.63
C VAL A 796 -7.43 -10.51 9.91
N LEU A 797 -8.21 -9.45 10.12
CA LEU A 797 -9.02 -9.30 11.33
C LEU A 797 -10.14 -10.33 11.40
N GLU A 798 -10.86 -10.58 10.30
CA GLU A 798 -11.90 -11.63 10.27
C GLU A 798 -11.28 -13.02 10.44
N THR A 799 -10.12 -13.29 9.83
CA THR A 799 -9.42 -14.57 10.04
C THR A 799 -9.03 -14.78 11.50
N GLU A 800 -8.38 -13.78 12.10
CA GLU A 800 -7.97 -13.88 13.49
C GLU A 800 -9.15 -13.88 14.46
N GLN A 801 -10.28 -13.26 14.11
CA GLN A 801 -11.54 -13.41 14.84
C GLN A 801 -12.07 -14.84 14.74
N ILE A 802 -12.10 -15.45 13.55
CA ILE A 802 -12.56 -16.85 13.37
C ILE A 802 -11.68 -17.82 14.18
N VAL A 803 -10.36 -17.61 14.18
CA VAL A 803 -9.43 -18.41 15.01
C VAL A 803 -9.60 -18.08 16.49
N GLY A 804 -9.88 -16.82 16.83
CA GLY A 804 -10.21 -16.37 18.18
C GLY A 804 -11.51 -16.94 18.72
N ASP A 805 -12.54 -17.13 17.90
CA ASP A 805 -13.83 -17.68 18.29
C ASP A 805 -13.75 -19.18 18.66
N GLU A 806 -12.62 -19.86 18.35
CA GLU A 806 -12.30 -21.17 18.93
C GLU A 806 -12.36 -21.13 20.48
N LYS A 807 -12.08 -19.96 21.09
CA LYS A 807 -12.04 -19.71 22.54
C LYS A 807 -13.35 -20.05 23.26
N LEU A 808 -14.51 -19.93 22.62
CA LEU A 808 -15.79 -19.74 23.34
C LEU A 808 -16.70 -20.97 23.35
N GLY A 809 -16.48 -21.83 24.34
CA GLY A 809 -17.41 -22.88 24.76
C GLY A 809 -18.06 -22.63 26.13
N GLY A 810 -18.13 -21.38 26.60
CA GLY A 810 -18.71 -20.98 27.89
C GLY A 810 -18.88 -19.47 28.01
N ALA A 811 -19.87 -19.03 28.81
CA ALA A 811 -20.49 -17.70 28.88
C ALA A 811 -19.60 -16.46 29.15
N LEU A 812 -18.28 -16.60 29.26
CA LEU A 812 -17.37 -15.48 29.56
C LEU A 812 -17.03 -14.58 28.34
N GLY A 813 -17.46 -14.97 27.14
CA GLY A 813 -17.07 -14.31 25.89
C GLY A 813 -17.60 -12.90 25.69
N ASN A 814 -18.76 -12.58 26.25
CA ASN A 814 -19.43 -11.31 26.00
C ASN A 814 -18.73 -10.10 26.66
N LEU A 815 -17.89 -10.33 27.68
CA LEU A 815 -17.18 -9.25 28.39
C LEU A 815 -15.90 -8.82 27.66
N LEU A 816 -15.15 -9.75 27.06
CA LEU A 816 -13.89 -9.44 26.37
C LEU A 816 -14.11 -8.95 24.94
N THR A 817 -15.14 -9.45 24.23
CA THR A 817 -15.51 -8.93 22.90
C THR A 817 -16.18 -7.56 22.98
N SER A 818 -16.91 -7.25 24.06
CA SER A 818 -17.41 -5.90 24.32
C SER A 818 -16.26 -4.90 24.49
N ARG A 819 -15.20 -5.24 25.23
CA ARG A 819 -14.00 -4.38 25.37
C ARG A 819 -13.21 -4.22 24.07
N MET A 820 -13.00 -5.30 23.30
CA MET A 820 -12.30 -5.18 22.00
C MET A 820 -13.10 -4.40 20.95
N ASN A 821 -14.43 -4.42 21.00
CA ASN A 821 -15.28 -3.62 20.10
C ASN A 821 -15.45 -2.15 20.55
N LEU A 822 -15.25 -1.84 21.83
CA LEU A 822 -15.31 -0.46 22.35
C LEU A 822 -14.12 0.40 21.87
N ASP A 823 -12.96 -0.21 21.56
CA ASP A 823 -11.79 0.51 21.04
C ASP A 823 -11.79 0.66 19.49
N ILE A 824 -12.80 0.15 18.79
CA ILE A 824 -12.93 0.25 17.32
C ILE A 824 -13.63 1.56 16.89
N ASN A 825 -14.14 2.33 17.85
CA ASN A 825 -14.91 3.55 17.58
C ASN A 825 -14.30 4.75 18.31
N PRO A 826 -13.22 5.38 17.81
CA PRO A 826 -13.05 6.80 18.07
C PRO A 826 -14.18 7.50 17.30
N LYS A 827 -15.28 7.81 18.01
CA LYS A 827 -16.24 8.79 17.49
C LYS A 827 -15.48 10.08 17.13
N PRO A 828 -15.91 10.78 16.07
CA PRO A 828 -15.15 11.82 15.38
C PRO A 828 -14.66 12.96 16.27
#